data_AF-A0A6J8CCX9-F1
#
_entry.id   AF-A0A6J8CCX9-F1
#
_cell.length_a   1.000
_cell.length_b   1.000
_cell.length_c   1.000
_cell.angle_alpha   90.00
_cell.angle_beta   90.00
_cell.angle_gamma   90.00
#
_symmetry.space_group_name_H-M   'P 1'
#
loop_
_entity.id
_entity.type
_entity.pdbx_description
1 polymer ?
#
loop_
_entity_poly.entity_id
_entity_poly.type
_entity_poly.pdbx_seq_one_letter_code
_entity_poly.pdbx_strand_id
1 'polypeptide(L)'
;MTSVEENDRQESEKPEEQLPGSNPVRRDDNVMTSGPSQQPLAAKSLSPQMSDSVSQRRPECKTHMKSKMTREEIRKKMEKVLKSGNYKMKVGRLIFWDFGGQYVYYTTHQTFMTFRALFLVVFDGSKQLHEPVPDVLCFPGQHMTPTPAVFLQHWVNSILTYCKVVYEGIPKILFVATHKDKVSMEDVESRREELYNGVEELFKDHEGRHHLVLTQRIFVNARDNTDSEIEVLKKAITELTFEHPCWGEKMPNACVPLELEIAELVAEGKQILSLKDVEELNAISKVSVLSPDQLKDFLNFHHSLGKIVYFDTPQLKDFVIINPLLMVEVMRSFVTDQVFWPEETRIHETFKRMSKCGTIRREDLYLIWEQKDFSAILPYKEFIFNILIYLDILAEQRRYDTTTGSRLPVENFFVPCMVTERNTTNFMEKECTPERAICLAFLFKGTIIPPALPNRLISACLSMWTVKQYEGRKLLFSGFIGLSFDKSHDIVVCVEGNKILLYIVHRTSAGLIVPDIATGVKECLVITMERISDFYQSTIHAKRNQQSPFHIEYTCSNLKCFISEEEALQTNGWICDKHNQTHKTGHWRVWNQDQTKEQCEEDCQGLNDDALSKTPSDIELLRFSNHCDSNKMHELVTHLGMVRKWKDIEYNHPKDIQVAKFLILSSWKEMKVKCNFKTLSEALVSMGISTHVLCQVRRVIKAETDIQDDYLDCVPTDEMLDALAPQIGQVFFQLGTEIGLSIPTLENIQSNNPSDLAEQNRVVLFTWREDQLVKPTIRVLMQALFNIGRGARCLEEVLKNVDLNTLIVSQQSRGKGAIQKKLKTESEQVPQGQQKSQNIGLNTLTGSQQSRGEGAIPKKKKAESEQKPQSQGKSQNVGMNTLTGSQQSRGEGAIPKKPKIKPKKEPQTRRKVLKKCSIA
;
A
#
# COMPACT_ATOMS: atom_id res chain seq x y z
N MET A 1 65.82 6.36 37.51
CA MET A 1 65.60 5.13 38.30
C MET A 1 64.28 4.55 37.80
N THR A 2 64.21 3.40 37.14
CA THR A 2 65.24 2.40 36.75
C THR A 2 64.74 1.79 35.42
N SER A 3 65.44 2.00 34.29
CA SER A 3 66.44 1.06 33.71
C SER A 3 65.80 -0.27 33.25
N VAL A 4 65.65 -0.54 31.94
CA VAL A 4 66.61 -1.27 31.06
C VAL A 4 66.38 -2.82 31.22
N GLU A 5 66.51 -3.73 30.25
CA GLU A 5 67.44 -3.94 29.12
C GLU A 5 66.78 -4.70 27.93
N GLU A 6 67.25 -4.44 26.70
CA GLU A 6 67.78 -5.35 25.64
C GLU A 6 67.43 -6.86 25.51
N ASN A 7 67.66 -7.58 24.39
CA ASN A 7 67.78 -7.30 22.92
C ASN A 7 67.99 -8.65 22.14
N ASP A 8 68.33 -8.59 20.83
CA ASP A 8 69.00 -9.61 19.97
C ASP A 8 68.14 -10.80 19.46
N ARG A 9 67.92 -11.04 18.14
CA ARG A 9 68.76 -11.40 16.95
C ARG A 9 68.47 -12.88 16.54
N GLN A 10 68.61 -13.36 15.29
CA GLN A 10 69.29 -12.81 14.09
C GLN A 10 68.65 -13.29 12.75
N GLU A 11 69.13 -12.74 11.61
CA GLU A 11 68.65 -12.94 10.21
C GLU A 11 68.93 -14.34 9.60
N SER A 12 68.37 -14.75 8.45
CA SER A 12 68.83 -14.37 7.08
C SER A 12 68.18 -15.25 5.97
N GLU A 13 68.19 -14.96 4.65
CA GLU A 13 68.20 -13.71 3.84
C GLU A 13 67.98 -14.02 2.32
N LYS A 14 67.34 -13.09 1.56
CA LYS A 14 67.66 -12.65 0.15
C LYS A 14 67.51 -13.58 -1.10
N PRO A 15 67.60 -13.04 -2.36
CA PRO A 15 67.25 -11.70 -2.89
C PRO A 15 66.62 -11.65 -4.34
N GLU A 16 66.46 -10.41 -4.88
CA GLU A 16 66.66 -9.99 -6.31
C GLU A 16 65.61 -10.33 -7.42
N GLU A 17 65.30 -9.49 -8.45
CA GLU A 17 65.75 -8.11 -8.77
C GLU A 17 64.83 -7.28 -9.74
N GLN A 18 64.83 -5.92 -9.57
CA GLN A 18 64.65 -4.77 -10.54
C GLN A 18 63.59 -4.78 -11.69
N LEU A 19 62.64 -3.81 -11.79
CA LEU A 19 62.69 -2.37 -12.25
C LEU A 19 62.61 -2.14 -13.78
N PRO A 20 62.37 -0.91 -14.33
CA PRO A 20 62.08 0.43 -13.76
C PRO A 20 60.57 0.80 -13.90
N GLY A 21 60.00 2.02 -13.99
CA GLY A 21 60.37 3.46 -14.05
C GLY A 21 59.22 4.26 -14.75
N SER A 22 59.05 5.59 -14.81
CA SER A 22 59.60 6.83 -14.19
C SER A 22 58.59 7.98 -14.55
N ASN A 23 58.66 9.30 -14.23
CA ASN A 23 59.60 10.20 -13.54
C ASN A 23 58.85 11.50 -13.06
N PRO A 24 59.39 12.36 -12.16
CA PRO A 24 58.69 13.52 -11.52
C PRO A 24 59.37 14.89 -11.77
N VAL A 25 59.06 15.98 -11.01
CA VAL A 25 60.03 17.00 -10.48
C VAL A 25 59.44 18.16 -9.60
N ARG A 26 59.97 18.31 -8.34
CA ARG A 26 60.17 19.54 -7.48
C ARG A 26 58.95 20.36 -6.95
N ARG A 27 59.01 21.08 -5.79
CA ARG A 27 60.11 21.32 -4.80
C ARG A 27 59.63 21.75 -3.37
N ASP A 28 60.52 21.50 -2.39
CA ASP A 28 60.76 22.14 -1.07
C ASP A 28 59.62 22.25 -0.01
N ASP A 29 59.87 21.69 1.19
CA ASP A 29 59.02 21.79 2.40
C ASP A 29 59.85 21.56 3.70
N ASN A 30 59.41 22.01 4.88
CA ASN A 30 60.20 21.89 6.14
C ASN A 30 59.39 22.09 7.46
N VAL A 31 59.97 21.65 8.60
CA VAL A 31 59.59 21.86 10.03
C VAL A 31 58.62 20.86 10.71
N MET A 32 59.25 20.05 11.59
CA MET A 32 58.83 19.38 12.85
C MET A 32 57.36 19.15 13.28
N THR A 33 57.17 17.97 13.88
CA THR A 33 55.98 17.48 14.61
C THR A 33 56.00 17.81 16.12
N SER A 34 54.83 17.79 16.76
CA SER A 34 54.69 17.70 18.23
C SER A 34 53.42 16.92 18.64
N GLY A 35 53.24 16.70 19.95
CA GLY A 35 52.28 15.75 20.54
C GLY A 35 50.79 16.17 20.55
N PRO A 36 49.92 15.38 21.19
CA PRO A 36 48.47 15.43 20.95
C PRO A 36 47.78 16.69 21.49
N SER A 37 47.00 17.33 20.62
CA SER A 37 46.10 18.45 20.96
C SER A 37 44.78 17.98 21.57
N GLN A 38 44.15 18.89 22.31
CA GLN A 38 43.01 18.62 23.19
C GLN A 38 41.68 18.44 22.45
N GLN A 39 40.74 17.74 23.08
CA GLN A 39 39.34 17.66 22.64
C GLN A 39 38.68 19.05 22.64
N PRO A 40 37.87 19.42 21.62
CA PRO A 40 37.03 20.60 21.68
C PRO A 40 36.03 20.50 22.84
N LEU A 41 35.95 21.56 23.66
CA LEU A 41 34.99 21.66 24.76
C LEU A 41 33.55 21.69 24.22
N ALA A 42 32.74 20.70 24.61
CA ALA A 42 31.32 20.67 24.30
C ALA A 42 30.60 21.91 24.84
N ALA A 43 29.73 22.51 24.01
CA ALA A 43 28.91 23.64 24.41
C ALA A 43 27.92 23.21 25.50
N LYS A 44 28.17 23.63 26.75
CA LYS A 44 27.31 23.32 27.90
C LYS A 44 25.93 23.96 27.70
N SER A 45 24.93 23.14 27.41
CA SER A 45 23.53 23.53 27.54
C SER A 45 23.23 23.83 29.02
N LEU A 46 22.66 25.00 29.29
CA LEU A 46 22.31 25.42 30.65
C LEU A 46 21.05 24.69 31.11
N SER A 47 21.23 23.64 31.90
CA SER A 47 20.14 23.05 32.69
C SER A 47 19.72 24.03 33.81
N PRO A 48 18.41 24.15 34.10
CA PRO A 48 17.93 25.08 35.11
C PRO A 48 18.23 24.56 36.53
N GLN A 49 19.28 25.09 37.16
CA GLN A 49 19.48 24.89 38.60
C GLN A 49 18.49 25.74 39.40
N MET A 50 17.74 25.09 40.28
CA MET A 50 17.02 25.79 41.35
C MET A 50 18.03 26.27 42.39
N SER A 51 17.99 27.56 42.73
CA SER A 51 18.66 28.12 43.90
C SER A 51 17.69 28.99 44.69
N ASP A 52 17.62 28.75 45.99
CA ASP A 52 16.71 29.46 46.88
C ASP A 52 17.25 30.84 47.29
N SER A 53 16.31 31.77 47.48
CA SER A 53 16.47 33.10 48.11
C SER A 53 17.36 34.14 47.40
N VAL A 54 16.74 35.24 46.98
CA VAL A 54 16.85 36.55 47.65
C VAL A 54 15.61 37.39 47.30
N SER A 55 14.98 37.99 48.30
CA SER A 55 13.73 38.75 48.13
C SER A 55 13.98 40.24 47.91
N GLN A 56 13.78 40.73 46.68
CA GLN A 56 13.57 42.17 46.42
C GLN A 56 12.36 42.41 45.50
N ARG A 57 11.67 43.53 45.73
CA ARG A 57 10.30 43.78 45.24
C ARG A 57 10.31 44.43 43.85
N ARG A 58 9.44 43.97 42.95
CA ARG A 58 9.04 44.72 41.73
C ARG A 58 7.64 45.35 41.94
N PRO A 59 7.29 46.46 41.25
CA PRO A 59 6.04 47.18 41.51
C PRO A 59 4.78 46.43 41.05
N GLU A 60 3.68 46.54 41.81
CA GLU A 60 2.39 45.94 41.47
C GLU A 60 1.68 46.75 40.35
N CYS A 61 1.72 46.27 39.11
CA CYS A 61 0.86 46.79 38.04
C CYS A 61 -0.59 46.30 38.23
N LYS A 62 -1.37 47.03 39.04
CA LYS A 62 -2.77 46.68 39.37
C LYS A 62 -3.71 46.92 38.19
N THR A 63 -3.91 45.87 37.40
CA THR A 63 -5.02 45.79 36.43
C THR A 63 -6.02 44.70 36.86
N HIS A 64 -7.32 44.93 36.61
CA HIS A 64 -8.39 44.10 37.18
C HIS A 64 -8.48 42.69 36.57
N MET A 65 -7.77 41.73 37.15
CA MET A 65 -8.08 40.31 36.98
C MET A 65 -9.48 40.02 37.54
N LYS A 66 -10.44 39.84 36.64
CA LYS A 66 -11.75 39.23 36.98
C LYS A 66 -11.50 37.82 37.53
N SER A 67 -12.26 37.43 38.56
CA SER A 67 -12.15 36.09 39.14
C SER A 67 -12.33 35.01 38.07
N LYS A 68 -11.45 34.01 38.05
CA LYS A 68 -11.62 32.84 37.19
C LYS A 68 -12.89 32.11 37.62
N MET A 69 -13.87 32.01 36.71
CA MET A 69 -15.06 31.19 36.92
C MET A 69 -14.67 29.73 37.16
N THR A 70 -15.40 29.04 38.03
CA THR A 70 -15.23 27.60 38.26
C THR A 70 -15.74 26.77 37.07
N ARG A 71 -15.27 25.51 36.93
CA ARG A 71 -15.71 24.60 35.85
C ARG A 71 -17.24 24.44 35.82
N GLU A 72 -17.86 24.29 37.00
CA GLU A 72 -19.31 24.12 37.17
C GLU A 72 -20.11 25.37 36.74
N GLU A 73 -19.59 26.58 36.98
CA GLU A 73 -20.23 27.82 36.51
C GLU A 73 -20.09 28.00 35.00
N ILE A 74 -18.95 27.58 34.42
CA ILE A 74 -18.75 27.55 32.97
C ILE A 74 -19.74 26.57 32.33
N ARG A 75 -19.84 25.34 32.88
CA ARG A 75 -20.77 24.29 32.43
C ARG A 75 -22.22 24.77 32.43
N LYS A 76 -22.73 25.25 33.57
CA LYS A 76 -24.11 25.77 33.69
C LYS A 76 -24.38 26.95 32.75
N LYS A 77 -23.38 27.80 32.50
CA LYS A 77 -23.50 28.92 31.55
C LYS A 77 -23.51 28.44 30.10
N MET A 78 -22.71 27.42 29.76
CA MET A 78 -22.73 26.79 28.43
C MET A 78 -24.04 26.04 28.18
N GLU A 79 -24.55 25.26 29.14
CA GLU A 79 -25.89 24.65 29.04
C GLU A 79 -26.98 25.70 28.78
N LYS A 80 -26.95 26.84 29.48
CA LYS A 80 -27.92 27.92 29.30
C LYS A 80 -27.79 28.62 27.94
N VAL A 81 -26.60 28.66 27.34
CA VAL A 81 -26.34 29.21 26.00
C VAL A 81 -26.74 28.22 24.89
N LEU A 82 -26.44 26.92 25.06
CA LEU A 82 -26.89 25.87 24.15
C LEU A 82 -28.43 25.85 24.06
N LYS A 83 -29.11 25.97 25.21
CA LYS A 83 -30.58 26.06 25.31
C LYS A 83 -31.17 27.37 24.76
N SER A 84 -30.38 28.41 24.49
CA SER A 84 -30.85 29.69 23.92
C SER A 84 -30.52 29.90 22.44
N GLY A 85 -29.77 28.98 21.82
CA GLY A 85 -29.41 28.98 20.40
C GLY A 85 -28.47 30.11 19.94
N ASN A 86 -28.27 31.16 20.74
CA ASN A 86 -27.52 32.36 20.37
C ASN A 86 -26.03 32.23 20.73
N TYR A 87 -25.29 31.48 19.93
CA TYR A 87 -23.83 31.35 20.05
C TYR A 87 -23.11 32.37 19.16
N LYS A 88 -22.33 33.28 19.77
CA LYS A 88 -21.34 34.13 19.09
C LYS A 88 -20.03 34.13 19.88
N MET A 89 -19.09 33.28 19.47
CA MET A 89 -17.75 33.24 20.06
C MET A 89 -16.97 34.50 19.61
N LYS A 90 -16.66 35.39 20.56
CA LYS A 90 -15.90 36.63 20.31
C LYS A 90 -14.38 36.50 20.55
N VAL A 91 -13.91 35.30 20.91
CA VAL A 91 -12.50 35.03 21.27
C VAL A 91 -12.12 33.66 20.71
N GLY A 92 -11.13 33.60 19.84
CA GLY A 92 -10.56 32.34 19.36
C GLY A 92 -9.64 31.71 20.42
N ARG A 93 -9.56 30.37 20.43
CA ARG A 93 -8.51 29.63 21.15
C ARG A 93 -7.47 29.18 20.14
N LEU A 94 -6.24 29.68 20.27
CA LEU A 94 -5.09 29.10 19.57
C LEU A 94 -4.55 27.90 20.35
N ILE A 95 -4.02 26.92 19.62
CA ILE A 95 -3.28 25.76 20.15
C ILE A 95 -2.04 25.66 19.27
N PHE A 96 -0.86 25.84 19.88
CA PHE A 96 0.42 25.71 19.19
C PHE A 96 0.93 24.28 19.33
N TRP A 97 1.37 23.70 18.21
CA TRP A 97 2.10 22.44 18.16
C TRP A 97 3.52 22.76 17.71
N ASP A 98 4.50 22.28 18.47
CA ASP A 98 5.91 22.35 18.12
C ASP A 98 6.34 21.00 17.51
N PHE A 99 7.03 21.04 16.37
CA PHE A 99 7.41 19.86 15.60
C PHE A 99 8.93 19.75 15.58
N GLY A 100 9.47 18.69 16.19
CA GLY A 100 10.90 18.55 16.45
C GLY A 100 11.76 18.65 15.18
N GLY A 101 12.72 19.56 15.18
CA GLY A 101 13.63 19.80 14.06
C GLY A 101 14.66 18.68 13.81
N GLN A 102 14.76 17.70 14.71
CA GLN A 102 15.69 16.57 14.62
C GLN A 102 15.13 15.44 13.73
N TYR A 103 15.99 14.86 12.88
CA TYR A 103 15.64 13.86 11.88
C TYR A 103 14.75 12.70 12.37
N VAL A 104 15.04 12.15 13.56
CA VAL A 104 14.25 11.04 14.15
C VAL A 104 12.77 11.35 14.29
N TYR A 105 12.41 12.61 14.59
CA TYR A 105 11.03 13.03 14.78
C TYR A 105 10.25 13.16 13.47
N TYR A 106 10.92 13.34 12.32
CA TYR A 106 10.26 13.60 11.02
C TYR A 106 9.31 12.49 10.56
N THR A 107 9.52 11.25 11.03
CA THR A 107 8.57 10.14 10.77
C THR A 107 7.33 10.18 11.67
N THR A 108 7.38 10.87 12.81
CA THR A 108 6.25 10.98 13.75
C THR A 108 5.22 12.05 13.35
N HIS A 109 5.67 13.08 12.62
CA HIS A 109 4.87 14.27 12.25
C HIS A 109 3.58 13.94 11.49
N GLN A 110 3.58 12.84 10.72
CA GLN A 110 2.40 12.27 10.05
C GLN A 110 1.17 12.04 10.94
N THR A 111 1.36 11.96 12.26
CA THR A 111 0.32 11.63 13.24
C THR A 111 -0.52 12.85 13.64
N PHE A 112 0.02 14.07 13.46
CA PHE A 112 -0.55 15.30 14.03
C PHE A 112 -0.81 16.41 13.01
N MET A 113 -0.21 16.36 11.82
CA MET A 113 -0.46 17.37 10.77
C MET A 113 -1.87 17.26 10.20
N THR A 114 -2.58 18.39 10.11
CA THR A 114 -3.95 18.49 9.59
C THR A 114 -4.11 19.74 8.73
N PHE A 115 -4.86 19.64 7.64
CA PHE A 115 -5.12 20.73 6.70
C PHE A 115 -5.87 21.93 7.33
N ARG A 116 -6.49 21.69 8.49
CA ARG A 116 -7.20 22.70 9.30
C ARG A 116 -6.27 23.60 10.10
N ALA A 117 -4.96 23.38 10.05
CA ALA A 117 -3.95 24.20 10.72
C ALA A 117 -3.35 25.27 9.79
N LEU A 118 -2.95 26.40 10.41
CA LEU A 118 -1.98 27.33 9.84
C LEU A 118 -0.58 26.84 10.24
N PHE A 119 0.31 26.66 9.27
CA PHE A 119 1.67 26.21 9.49
C PHE A 119 2.64 27.40 9.49
N LEU A 120 3.57 27.43 10.45
CA LEU A 120 4.66 28.39 10.52
C LEU A 120 5.97 27.65 10.23
N VAL A 121 6.60 27.94 9.09
CA VAL A 121 7.92 27.40 8.74
C VAL A 121 8.97 28.41 9.17
N VAL A 122 9.60 28.12 10.30
CA VAL A 122 10.55 29.01 10.99
C VAL A 122 11.98 28.67 10.56
N PHE A 123 12.77 29.66 10.17
CA PHE A 123 14.15 29.46 9.69
C PHE A 123 15.12 30.55 10.17
N ASP A 124 16.42 30.26 10.16
CA ASP A 124 17.47 31.19 10.57
C ASP A 124 17.80 32.18 9.44
N GLY A 125 17.33 33.43 9.57
CA GLY A 125 17.55 34.48 8.57
C GLY A 125 18.99 34.98 8.51
N SER A 126 19.81 34.73 9.54
CA SER A 126 21.23 35.10 9.48
C SER A 126 22.07 34.23 8.55
N LYS A 127 21.51 33.14 8.00
CA LYS A 127 22.21 32.14 7.17
C LYS A 127 21.72 32.15 5.73
N GLN A 128 22.62 32.05 4.75
CA GLN A 128 22.22 32.03 3.33
C GLN A 128 21.45 30.75 3.00
N LEU A 129 20.48 30.82 2.08
CA LEU A 129 19.62 29.65 1.76
C LEU A 129 20.42 28.44 1.21
N HIS A 130 21.59 28.69 0.64
CA HIS A 130 22.51 27.67 0.10
C HIS A 130 23.76 27.46 0.97
N GLU A 131 23.80 28.03 2.18
CA GLU A 131 24.86 27.79 3.16
C GLU A 131 24.80 26.34 3.68
N PRO A 132 25.90 25.56 3.63
CA PRO A 132 25.94 24.23 4.22
C PRO A 132 25.75 24.28 5.75
N VAL A 133 24.83 23.47 6.28
CA VAL A 133 24.62 23.31 7.72
C VAL A 133 25.40 22.07 8.20
N PRO A 134 26.56 22.23 8.84
CA PRO A 134 27.35 21.11 9.34
C PRO A 134 26.64 20.36 10.47
N ASP A 135 27.13 19.16 10.77
CA ASP A 135 26.74 18.32 11.92
C ASP A 135 25.26 17.89 12.00
N VAL A 136 24.49 18.07 10.93
CA VAL A 136 23.12 17.53 10.80
C VAL A 136 23.10 16.27 9.94
N LEU A 137 22.29 15.28 10.33
CA LEU A 137 22.01 14.10 9.51
C LEU A 137 21.35 14.52 8.19
N CYS A 138 21.99 14.17 7.07
CA CYS A 138 21.37 14.31 5.75
C CYS A 138 20.09 13.45 5.67
N PHE A 139 19.12 13.91 4.87
CA PHE A 139 17.91 13.16 4.57
C PHE A 139 18.24 11.83 3.86
N PRO A 140 17.36 10.81 3.94
CA PRO A 140 17.39 9.63 3.09
C PRO A 140 17.71 9.99 1.63
N GLY A 141 18.73 9.33 1.06
CA GLY A 141 19.16 9.58 -0.32
C GLY A 141 19.82 10.92 -0.60
N GLN A 142 20.29 11.64 0.41
CA GLN A 142 21.10 12.86 0.23
C GLN A 142 22.55 12.65 0.68
N HIS A 143 23.47 12.90 -0.24
CA HIS A 143 24.92 12.73 -0.03
C HIS A 143 25.63 14.04 0.33
N MET A 144 25.02 15.19 0.03
CA MET A 144 25.54 16.52 0.34
C MET A 144 25.05 17.01 1.71
N THR A 145 25.86 17.85 2.36
CA THR A 145 25.48 18.61 3.56
C THR A 145 24.22 19.44 3.28
N PRO A 146 23.17 19.35 4.11
CA PRO A 146 21.91 20.06 3.85
C PRO A 146 22.07 21.58 4.02
N THR A 147 21.28 22.36 3.30
CA THR A 147 21.23 23.84 3.42
C THR A 147 19.84 24.28 3.91
N PRO A 148 19.64 25.54 4.35
CA PRO A 148 18.30 26.02 4.72
C PRO A 148 17.24 25.81 3.63
N ALA A 149 17.59 25.98 2.34
CA ALA A 149 16.68 25.67 1.23
C ALA A 149 16.21 24.21 1.22
N VAL A 150 17.10 23.25 1.51
CA VAL A 150 16.76 21.83 1.63
C VAL A 150 15.77 21.59 2.78
N PHE A 151 15.97 22.23 3.93
CA PHE A 151 15.03 22.15 5.05
C PHE A 151 13.67 22.80 4.73
N LEU A 152 13.65 23.95 4.07
CA LEU A 152 12.40 24.60 3.65
C LEU A 152 11.59 23.70 2.70
N GLN A 153 12.25 23.13 1.68
CA GLN A 153 11.60 22.19 0.75
C GLN A 153 11.09 20.93 1.48
N HIS A 154 11.89 20.36 2.40
CA HIS A 154 11.48 19.22 3.22
C HIS A 154 10.21 19.52 4.04
N TRP A 155 10.15 20.67 4.72
CA TRP A 155 9.00 21.03 5.54
C TRP A 155 7.74 21.26 4.69
N VAL A 156 7.85 21.98 3.57
CA VAL A 156 6.73 22.18 2.64
C VAL A 156 6.21 20.85 2.10
N ASN A 157 7.10 19.99 1.58
CA ASN A 157 6.71 18.69 1.04
C ASN A 157 6.07 17.78 2.12
N SER A 158 6.58 17.84 3.36
CA SER A 158 6.04 17.05 4.48
C SER A 158 4.65 17.54 4.91
N ILE A 159 4.44 18.86 5.01
CA ILE A 159 3.13 19.45 5.33
C ILE A 159 2.11 19.04 4.27
N LEU A 160 2.43 19.17 2.98
CA LEU A 160 1.53 18.85 1.89
C LEU A 160 1.26 17.35 1.75
N THR A 161 2.23 16.50 2.07
CA THR A 161 2.07 15.04 2.04
C THR A 161 1.26 14.52 3.23
N TYR A 162 1.48 15.04 4.44
CA TYR A 162 0.81 14.52 5.64
C TYR A 162 -0.57 15.15 5.88
N CYS A 163 -0.89 16.30 5.27
CA CYS A 163 -2.23 16.90 5.32
C CYS A 163 -3.21 16.14 4.42
N LYS A 164 -3.85 15.11 4.96
CA LYS A 164 -4.72 14.15 4.25
C LYS A 164 -5.71 14.72 3.23
N VAL A 165 -6.25 15.92 3.45
CA VAL A 165 -7.09 16.60 2.47
C VAL A 165 -6.50 17.96 2.15
N VAL A 166 -5.97 18.11 0.94
CA VAL A 166 -5.49 19.38 0.38
C VAL A 166 -6.57 19.99 -0.50
N TYR A 167 -6.83 21.28 -0.33
CA TYR A 167 -7.67 22.11 -1.21
C TYR A 167 -6.81 23.23 -1.80
N GLU A 168 -7.28 23.90 -2.85
CA GLU A 168 -6.52 25.00 -3.48
C GLU A 168 -6.11 26.06 -2.44
N GLY A 169 -4.82 26.10 -2.13
CA GLY A 169 -4.22 27.02 -1.16
C GLY A 169 -4.50 26.72 0.31
N ILE A 170 -4.97 25.52 0.67
CA ILE A 170 -5.13 25.02 2.06
C ILE A 170 -4.48 23.62 2.20
N PRO A 171 -3.52 23.40 3.12
CA PRO A 171 -3.12 24.26 4.24
C PRO A 171 -2.46 25.59 3.83
N LYS A 172 -2.41 26.55 4.75
CA LYS A 172 -1.60 27.78 4.62
C LYS A 172 -0.25 27.58 5.29
N ILE A 173 0.82 27.95 4.59
CA ILE A 173 2.21 27.84 5.06
C ILE A 173 2.83 29.23 5.06
N LEU A 174 3.08 29.80 6.24
CA LEU A 174 3.73 31.10 6.41
C LEU A 174 5.20 30.90 6.79
N PHE A 175 6.11 31.49 6.02
CA PHE A 175 7.54 31.51 6.33
C PHE A 175 7.89 32.64 7.30
N VAL A 176 8.67 32.35 8.34
CA VAL A 176 9.11 33.32 9.35
C VAL A 176 10.63 33.25 9.51
N ALA A 177 11.32 34.31 9.09
CA ALA A 177 12.76 34.44 9.32
C ALA A 177 13.02 34.85 10.79
N THR A 178 14.06 34.27 11.38
CA THR A 178 14.46 34.50 12.78
C THR A 178 15.93 34.89 12.91
N HIS A 179 16.34 35.27 14.11
CA HIS A 179 17.69 35.73 14.44
C HIS A 179 18.10 37.05 13.79
N LYS A 180 17.16 38.00 13.68
CA LYS A 180 17.46 39.39 13.29
C LYS A 180 18.53 40.04 14.19
N ASP A 181 18.67 39.59 15.44
CA ASP A 181 19.73 40.01 16.38
C ASP A 181 21.16 39.65 15.96
N LYS A 182 21.34 38.77 14.96
CA LYS A 182 22.66 38.45 14.38
C LYS A 182 23.01 39.27 13.13
N VAL A 183 22.08 40.07 12.61
CA VAL A 183 22.28 40.90 11.39
C VAL A 183 22.50 42.34 11.83
N SER A 184 23.34 43.10 11.11
CA SER A 184 23.52 44.52 11.40
C SER A 184 22.20 45.27 11.18
N MET A 185 21.90 46.28 11.99
CA MET A 185 20.65 47.08 11.85
C MET A 185 20.53 47.75 10.48
N GLU A 186 21.65 48.01 9.81
CA GLU A 186 21.72 48.62 8.48
C GLU A 186 21.45 47.57 7.37
N ASP A 187 21.79 46.31 7.60
CA ASP A 187 21.62 45.19 6.65
C ASP A 187 20.28 44.43 6.81
N VAL A 188 19.48 44.67 7.86
CA VAL A 188 18.25 43.89 8.13
C VAL A 188 17.33 43.80 6.92
N GLU A 189 17.11 44.92 6.20
CA GLU A 189 16.09 44.99 5.15
C GLU A 189 16.61 44.48 3.80
N SER A 190 17.86 44.78 3.44
CA SER A 190 18.52 44.15 2.28
C SER A 190 18.61 42.63 2.45
N ARG A 191 18.86 42.17 3.68
CA ARG A 191 18.85 40.76 4.06
C ARG A 191 17.47 40.12 4.01
N ARG A 192 16.41 40.83 4.45
CA ARG A 192 15.01 40.38 4.32
C ARG A 192 14.66 40.15 2.86
N GLU A 193 15.01 41.11 1.99
CA GLU A 193 14.78 41.02 0.55
C GLU A 193 15.55 39.85 -0.09
N GLU A 194 16.85 39.69 0.19
CA GLU A 194 17.65 38.56 -0.30
C GLU A 194 17.00 37.21 0.06
N LEU A 195 16.62 37.04 1.33
CA LEU A 195 15.98 35.83 1.83
C LEU A 195 14.65 35.55 1.13
N TYR A 196 13.72 36.50 1.13
CA TYR A 196 12.36 36.24 0.65
C TYR A 196 12.29 36.16 -0.87
N ASN A 197 13.09 36.93 -1.62
CA ASN A 197 13.22 36.74 -3.07
C ASN A 197 13.85 35.36 -3.37
N GLY A 198 14.81 34.89 -2.55
CA GLY A 198 15.37 33.54 -2.65
C GLY A 198 14.35 32.43 -2.35
N VAL A 199 13.47 32.59 -1.35
CA VAL A 199 12.37 31.65 -1.07
C VAL A 199 11.33 31.68 -2.20
N GLU A 200 11.03 32.85 -2.78
CA GLU A 200 10.11 32.95 -3.90
C GLU A 200 10.62 32.26 -5.17
N GLU A 201 11.91 32.31 -5.48
CA GLU A 201 12.51 31.55 -6.59
C GLU A 201 12.60 30.05 -6.26
N LEU A 202 12.97 29.68 -5.03
CA LEU A 202 13.08 28.28 -4.56
C LEU A 202 11.77 27.47 -4.71
N PHE A 203 10.62 28.15 -4.65
CA PHE A 203 9.29 27.57 -4.80
C PHE A 203 8.53 28.08 -6.03
N LYS A 204 9.24 28.55 -7.06
CA LYS A 204 8.66 29.14 -8.30
C LYS A 204 7.79 28.16 -9.09
N ASP A 205 8.38 27.03 -9.44
CA ASP A 205 7.74 25.96 -10.23
C ASP A 205 7.25 24.80 -9.35
N HIS A 206 7.11 25.04 -8.04
CA HIS A 206 6.70 24.03 -7.07
C HIS A 206 5.17 23.87 -7.07
N GLU A 207 4.67 22.63 -7.19
CA GLU A 207 3.23 22.32 -7.21
C GLU A 207 2.47 22.89 -5.99
N GLY A 208 3.15 22.95 -4.85
CA GLY A 208 2.66 23.50 -3.61
C GLY A 208 2.70 25.03 -3.48
N ARG A 209 3.22 25.79 -4.47
CA ARG A 209 3.42 27.25 -4.37
C ARG A 209 2.17 28.00 -3.89
N HIS A 210 1.01 27.58 -4.35
CA HIS A 210 -0.27 28.22 -4.05
C HIS A 210 -0.73 28.10 -2.58
N HIS A 211 -0.05 27.28 -1.76
CA HIS A 211 -0.21 27.20 -0.30
C HIS A 211 0.63 28.22 0.48
N LEU A 212 1.63 28.82 -0.17
CA LEU A 212 2.69 29.58 0.49
C LEU A 212 2.31 31.05 0.66
N VAL A 213 2.43 31.56 1.88
CA VAL A 213 2.23 32.97 2.22
C VAL A 213 3.57 33.70 2.12
N LEU A 214 3.91 34.12 0.90
CA LEU A 214 5.19 34.73 0.55
C LEU A 214 5.22 36.26 0.78
N THR A 215 4.05 36.91 0.74
CA THR A 215 3.90 38.38 0.75
C THR A 215 4.20 39.07 2.08
N GLN A 216 4.19 38.35 3.21
CA GLN A 216 4.30 38.96 4.55
C GLN A 216 5.75 39.18 5.01
N ARG A 217 6.74 38.54 4.37
CA ARG A 217 8.20 38.77 4.50
C ARG A 217 8.72 39.02 5.93
N ILE A 218 8.25 38.26 6.92
CA ILE A 218 8.43 38.51 8.36
C ILE A 218 9.85 38.19 8.83
N PHE A 219 10.52 39.10 9.55
CA PHE A 219 11.87 38.88 10.09
C PHE A 219 12.02 39.33 11.55
N VAL A 220 11.99 38.37 12.49
CA VAL A 220 11.93 38.63 13.94
C VAL A 220 13.25 38.41 14.68
N ASN A 221 13.48 39.25 15.69
CA ASN A 221 14.34 38.95 16.82
C ASN A 221 13.51 38.17 17.87
N ALA A 222 13.53 36.85 17.80
CA ALA A 222 12.76 35.99 18.71
C ALA A 222 13.22 36.07 20.20
N ARG A 223 14.29 36.80 20.52
CA ARG A 223 14.78 37.05 21.88
C ARG A 223 14.25 38.37 22.48
N ASP A 224 13.73 39.27 21.64
CA ASP A 224 13.16 40.56 22.08
C ASP A 224 11.65 40.56 21.91
N ASN A 225 10.93 40.63 23.03
CA ASN A 225 9.47 40.67 23.03
C ASN A 225 8.89 42.07 22.77
N THR A 226 9.74 43.08 22.55
CA THR A 226 9.34 44.42 22.11
C THR A 226 9.64 44.71 20.63
N ASP A 227 10.24 43.77 19.90
CA ASP A 227 10.43 43.84 18.45
C ASP A 227 9.07 44.01 17.72
N SER A 228 8.96 45.06 16.92
CA SER A 228 7.74 45.41 16.17
C SER A 228 7.27 44.31 15.21
N GLU A 229 8.20 43.51 14.67
CA GLU A 229 7.87 42.38 13.80
C GLU A 229 7.11 41.27 14.52
N ILE A 230 7.16 41.19 15.86
CA ILE A 230 6.35 40.27 16.65
C ILE A 230 4.87 40.65 16.60
N GLU A 231 4.52 41.95 16.53
CA GLU A 231 3.14 42.40 16.31
C GLU A 231 2.70 42.20 14.86
N VAL A 232 3.61 42.35 13.88
CA VAL A 232 3.35 41.97 12.48
C VAL A 232 3.03 40.47 12.38
N LEU A 233 3.80 39.61 13.05
CA LEU A 233 3.55 38.17 13.09
C LEU A 233 2.24 37.80 13.79
N LYS A 234 1.90 38.45 14.92
CA LYS A 234 0.59 38.26 15.58
C LYS A 234 -0.58 38.67 14.68
N LYS A 235 -0.45 39.80 13.98
CA LYS A 235 -1.44 40.27 13.01
C LYS A 235 -1.58 39.28 11.84
N ALA A 236 -0.48 38.87 11.23
CA ALA A 236 -0.43 37.89 10.15
C ALA A 236 -1.11 36.56 10.52
N ILE A 237 -0.76 35.98 11.67
CA ILE A 237 -1.41 34.76 12.20
C ILE A 237 -2.91 34.97 12.38
N THR A 238 -3.31 36.14 12.91
CA THR A 238 -4.72 36.46 13.17
C THR A 238 -5.52 36.58 11.87
N GLU A 239 -5.02 37.31 10.88
CA GLU A 239 -5.67 37.51 9.58
C GLU A 239 -5.79 36.19 8.82
N LEU A 240 -4.70 35.43 8.66
CA LEU A 240 -4.71 34.11 8.01
C LEU A 240 -5.63 33.09 8.72
N THR A 241 -5.79 33.20 10.04
CA THR A 241 -6.72 32.35 10.82
C THR A 241 -8.19 32.73 10.56
N PHE A 242 -8.50 34.01 10.36
CA PHE A 242 -9.85 34.47 10.00
C PHE A 242 -10.21 34.23 8.52
N GLU A 243 -9.21 34.22 7.63
CA GLU A 243 -9.35 33.90 6.21
C GLU A 243 -9.47 32.39 5.93
N HIS A 244 -9.07 31.53 6.86
CA HIS A 244 -9.09 30.07 6.68
C HIS A 244 -10.52 29.57 6.44
N PRO A 245 -10.82 28.81 5.37
CA PRO A 245 -12.20 28.42 5.01
C PRO A 245 -12.97 27.63 6.07
N CYS A 246 -12.28 26.93 6.99
CA CYS A 246 -12.93 26.24 8.10
C CYS A 246 -13.28 27.16 9.28
N TRP A 247 -12.88 28.43 9.25
CA TRP A 247 -13.20 29.39 10.30
C TRP A 247 -14.68 29.76 10.28
N GLY A 248 -15.34 29.69 11.44
CA GLY A 248 -16.77 29.95 11.55
C GLY A 248 -17.68 28.82 11.04
N GLU A 249 -17.15 27.64 10.72
CA GLU A 249 -17.94 26.43 10.48
C GLU A 249 -18.96 26.19 11.62
N LYS A 250 -20.21 25.92 11.25
CA LYS A 250 -21.30 25.70 12.21
C LYS A 250 -21.21 24.30 12.81
N MET A 251 -20.81 24.22 14.07
CA MET A 251 -20.86 22.97 14.83
C MET A 251 -22.29 22.61 15.27
N PRO A 252 -22.71 21.35 15.17
CA PRO A 252 -23.96 20.90 15.76
C PRO A 252 -23.94 21.08 17.28
N ASN A 253 -24.91 21.80 17.83
CA ASN A 253 -25.07 21.98 19.28
C ASN A 253 -25.15 20.63 20.04
N ALA A 254 -25.54 19.56 19.33
CA ALA A 254 -25.63 18.20 19.87
C ALA A 254 -24.28 17.60 20.31
N CYS A 255 -23.17 18.06 19.72
CA CYS A 255 -21.82 17.58 20.01
C CYS A 255 -21.24 18.16 21.31
N VAL A 256 -21.62 19.40 21.66
CA VAL A 256 -20.99 20.18 22.73
C VAL A 256 -21.11 19.52 24.12
N PRO A 257 -22.21 18.87 24.51
CA PRO A 257 -22.28 18.16 25.79
C PRO A 257 -21.22 17.05 25.90
N LEU A 258 -21.08 16.21 24.88
CA LEU A 258 -20.10 15.11 24.88
C LEU A 258 -18.66 15.64 24.84
N GLU A 259 -18.40 16.73 24.10
CA GLU A 259 -17.11 17.42 24.11
C GLU A 259 -16.77 17.92 25.53
N LEU A 260 -17.74 18.41 26.29
CA LEU A 260 -17.55 18.85 27.68
C LEU A 260 -17.29 17.69 28.65
N GLU A 261 -18.03 16.58 28.58
CA GLU A 261 -17.76 15.41 29.44
C GLU A 261 -16.34 14.87 29.19
N ILE A 262 -15.93 14.78 27.91
CA ILE A 262 -14.58 14.35 27.53
C ILE A 262 -13.53 15.34 28.05
N ALA A 263 -13.76 16.65 27.92
CA ALA A 263 -12.84 17.66 28.42
C ALA A 263 -12.73 17.67 29.96
N GLU A 264 -13.80 17.33 30.68
CA GLU A 264 -13.77 17.14 32.13
C GLU A 264 -12.90 15.93 32.50
N LEU A 265 -13.06 14.78 31.83
CA LEU A 265 -12.26 13.57 32.05
C LEU A 265 -10.77 13.75 31.72
N VAL A 266 -10.43 14.42 30.60
CA VAL A 266 -9.04 14.81 30.29
C VAL A 266 -8.47 15.69 31.42
N ALA A 267 -9.28 16.61 31.94
CA ALA A 267 -8.89 17.52 33.01
C ALA A 267 -8.99 16.91 34.44
N GLU A 268 -9.26 15.60 34.52
CA GLU A 268 -9.05 14.71 35.67
C GLU A 268 -7.87 13.73 35.45
N GLY A 269 -7.22 13.76 34.27
CA GLY A 269 -6.05 12.97 33.92
C GLY A 269 -6.33 11.69 33.12
N LYS A 270 -7.57 11.45 32.68
CA LYS A 270 -7.93 10.28 31.85
C LYS A 270 -7.41 10.48 30.42
N GLN A 271 -6.60 9.54 29.94
CA GLN A 271 -5.92 9.63 28.63
C GLN A 271 -6.68 8.93 27.49
N ILE A 272 -7.31 7.77 27.79
CA ILE A 272 -8.00 6.90 26.83
C ILE A 272 -9.35 6.46 27.42
N LEU A 273 -10.36 6.36 26.56
CA LEU A 273 -11.65 5.71 26.80
C LEU A 273 -11.81 4.50 25.85
N SER A 274 -12.56 3.49 26.25
CA SER A 274 -13.10 2.54 25.27
C SER A 274 -14.27 3.18 24.51
N LEU A 275 -14.58 2.66 23.32
CA LEU A 275 -15.74 3.13 22.55
C LEU A 275 -17.05 2.97 23.36
N LYS A 276 -17.16 1.91 24.15
CA LYS A 276 -18.27 1.67 25.08
C LYS A 276 -18.37 2.73 26.19
N ASP A 277 -17.25 3.20 26.75
CA ASP A 277 -17.28 4.32 27.70
C ASP A 277 -17.78 5.61 27.04
N VAL A 278 -17.41 5.85 25.77
CA VAL A 278 -17.88 7.00 24.98
C VAL A 278 -19.38 6.89 24.66
N GLU A 279 -19.88 5.69 24.33
CA GLU A 279 -21.31 5.42 24.15
C GLU A 279 -22.11 5.66 25.45
N GLU A 280 -21.58 5.22 26.60
CA GLU A 280 -22.22 5.45 27.91
C GLU A 280 -22.23 6.93 28.30
N LEU A 281 -21.13 7.67 28.09
CA LEU A 281 -21.08 9.13 28.29
C LEU A 281 -22.08 9.87 27.39
N ASN A 282 -22.14 9.50 26.10
CA ASN A 282 -23.11 10.03 25.15
C ASN A 282 -24.56 9.77 25.62
N ALA A 283 -24.87 8.57 26.13
CA ALA A 283 -26.19 8.22 26.65
C ALA A 283 -26.57 8.93 27.97
N ILE A 284 -25.59 9.39 28.76
CA ILE A 284 -25.80 10.15 30.01
C ILE A 284 -26.12 11.63 29.73
N SER A 285 -25.83 12.14 28.53
CA SER A 285 -26.06 13.53 28.13
C SER A 285 -27.52 13.98 28.28
N LYS A 286 -27.75 14.89 29.24
CA LYS A 286 -29.09 15.44 29.56
C LYS A 286 -29.55 16.56 28.60
N VAL A 287 -28.81 16.81 27.53
CA VAL A 287 -29.07 17.89 26.57
C VAL A 287 -29.31 17.34 25.17
N SER A 288 -28.51 16.36 24.75
CA SER A 288 -28.57 15.74 23.42
C SER A 288 -27.74 14.47 23.37
N VAL A 289 -28.33 13.38 22.89
CA VAL A 289 -27.64 12.10 22.65
C VAL A 289 -27.44 11.95 21.14
N LEU A 290 -26.22 11.64 20.71
CA LEU A 290 -25.89 11.36 19.31
C LEU A 290 -26.33 9.93 18.93
N SER A 291 -26.83 9.73 17.71
CA SER A 291 -26.98 8.38 17.14
C SER A 291 -25.62 7.72 16.91
N PRO A 292 -25.53 6.39 16.67
CA PRO A 292 -24.25 5.71 16.41
C PRO A 292 -23.47 6.33 15.23
N ASP A 293 -24.16 6.67 14.14
CA ASP A 293 -23.54 7.33 12.98
C ASP A 293 -23.03 8.74 13.32
N GLN A 294 -23.83 9.52 14.05
CA GLN A 294 -23.44 10.85 14.53
C GLN A 294 -22.30 10.82 15.54
N LEU A 295 -22.18 9.74 16.32
CA LEU A 295 -21.07 9.53 17.25
C LEU A 295 -19.78 9.18 16.50
N LYS A 296 -19.88 8.37 15.44
CA LYS A 296 -18.76 8.09 14.52
C LYS A 296 -18.31 9.35 13.79
N ASP A 297 -19.25 10.17 13.28
CA ASP A 297 -18.95 11.48 12.69
C ASP A 297 -18.31 12.43 13.71
N PHE A 298 -18.81 12.47 14.95
CA PHE A 298 -18.22 13.24 16.04
C PHE A 298 -16.75 12.85 16.30
N LEU A 299 -16.46 11.54 16.37
CA LEU A 299 -15.10 11.05 16.60
C LEU A 299 -14.16 11.37 15.44
N ASN A 300 -14.57 11.08 14.21
CA ASN A 300 -13.78 11.39 13.01
C ASN A 300 -13.53 12.90 12.86
N PHE A 301 -14.53 13.74 13.15
CA PHE A 301 -14.37 15.18 13.13
C PHE A 301 -13.42 15.69 14.23
N HIS A 302 -13.57 15.23 15.48
CA HIS A 302 -12.67 15.62 16.57
C HIS A 302 -11.23 15.13 16.37
N HIS A 303 -11.03 14.01 15.68
CA HIS A 303 -9.73 13.56 15.22
C HIS A 303 -9.14 14.54 14.17
N SER A 304 -9.93 14.98 13.19
CA SER A 304 -9.48 15.97 12.18
C SER A 304 -9.10 17.34 12.76
N LEU A 305 -9.67 17.69 13.92
CA LEU A 305 -9.31 18.88 14.72
C LEU A 305 -8.07 18.69 15.60
N GLY A 306 -7.48 17.50 15.67
CA GLY A 306 -6.39 17.21 16.61
C GLY A 306 -6.81 17.30 18.09
N LYS A 307 -8.11 17.15 18.40
CA LYS A 307 -8.63 17.15 19.78
C LYS A 307 -8.59 15.77 20.43
N ILE A 308 -8.70 14.71 19.63
CA ILE A 308 -8.58 13.29 20.03
C ILE A 308 -7.79 12.53 18.96
N VAL A 309 -7.37 11.30 19.26
CA VAL A 309 -6.91 10.34 18.24
C VAL A 309 -7.85 9.14 18.23
N TYR A 310 -8.42 8.86 17.06
CA TYR A 310 -9.35 7.75 16.83
C TYR A 310 -9.00 7.08 15.50
N PHE A 311 -9.08 5.75 15.47
CA PHE A 311 -8.76 4.94 14.29
C PHE A 311 -9.98 4.10 13.94
N ASP A 312 -10.69 4.46 12.88
CA ASP A 312 -11.88 3.75 12.37
C ASP A 312 -11.50 2.46 11.62
N THR A 313 -10.68 1.61 12.25
CA THR A 313 -10.20 0.34 11.70
C THR A 313 -10.51 -0.81 12.65
N PRO A 314 -10.82 -2.03 12.16
CA PRO A 314 -11.31 -3.14 13.00
C PRO A 314 -10.42 -3.51 14.19
N GLN A 315 -9.12 -3.24 14.12
CA GLN A 315 -8.12 -3.56 15.14
C GLN A 315 -7.94 -2.48 16.21
N LEU A 316 -8.43 -1.25 15.99
CA LEU A 316 -8.15 -0.08 16.85
C LEU A 316 -9.40 0.73 17.26
N LYS A 317 -10.52 0.58 16.54
CA LYS A 317 -11.80 1.30 16.76
C LYS A 317 -12.40 1.20 18.16
N ASP A 318 -11.99 0.21 18.96
CA ASP A 318 -12.59 -0.07 20.27
C ASP A 318 -12.08 0.89 21.36
N PHE A 319 -11.13 1.77 21.04
CA PHE A 319 -10.59 2.79 21.95
C PHE A 319 -10.43 4.17 21.29
N VAL A 320 -10.54 5.22 22.12
CA VAL A 320 -10.39 6.63 21.74
C VAL A 320 -9.36 7.28 22.66
N ILE A 321 -8.28 7.83 22.09
CA ILE A 321 -7.31 8.64 22.85
C ILE A 321 -7.88 10.04 23.01
N ILE A 322 -8.45 10.32 24.18
CA ILE A 322 -9.09 11.61 24.47
C ILE A 322 -8.10 12.73 24.78
N ASN A 323 -6.85 12.40 25.11
CA ASN A 323 -5.76 13.38 25.22
C ASN A 323 -4.64 13.06 24.21
N PRO A 324 -4.57 13.76 23.06
CA PRO A 324 -3.53 13.55 22.03
C PRO A 324 -2.08 13.68 22.53
N LEU A 325 -1.84 14.35 23.67
CA LEU A 325 -0.50 14.42 24.26
C LEU A 325 0.06 13.04 24.65
N LEU A 326 -0.79 12.04 24.93
CA LEU A 326 -0.32 10.66 25.13
C LEU A 326 0.43 10.13 23.91
N MET A 327 -0.01 10.45 22.69
CA MET A 327 0.74 10.05 21.48
C MET A 327 2.08 10.78 21.37
N VAL A 328 2.19 12.01 21.88
CA VAL A 328 3.47 12.73 21.95
C VAL A 328 4.40 12.06 22.97
N GLU A 329 3.89 11.62 24.12
CA GLU A 329 4.64 10.83 25.10
C GLU A 329 5.12 9.49 24.51
N VAL A 330 4.27 8.78 23.77
CA VAL A 330 4.61 7.53 23.07
C VAL A 330 5.74 7.73 22.05
N MET A 331 5.67 8.77 21.22
CA MET A 331 6.75 9.06 20.26
C MET A 331 8.05 9.43 21.00
N ARG A 332 7.96 10.34 21.98
CA ARG A 332 9.09 10.80 22.80
C ARG A 332 9.76 9.66 23.58
N SER A 333 9.07 8.56 23.87
CA SER A 333 9.64 7.47 24.67
C SER A 333 10.68 6.65 23.92
N PHE A 334 10.54 6.44 22.60
CA PHE A 334 11.42 5.55 21.84
C PHE A 334 11.80 6.03 20.42
N VAL A 335 11.05 6.97 19.83
CA VAL A 335 11.42 7.63 18.56
C VAL A 335 12.12 8.95 18.88
N THR A 336 13.27 8.84 19.57
CA THR A 336 14.00 9.96 20.17
C THR A 336 15.51 9.70 20.18
N ASP A 337 16.33 10.74 20.34
CA ASP A 337 17.77 10.60 20.42
C ASP A 337 18.24 9.90 21.72
N GLN A 338 19.31 9.11 21.63
CA GLN A 338 19.93 8.45 22.79
C GLN A 338 20.45 9.45 23.84
N VAL A 339 20.76 10.69 23.47
CA VAL A 339 21.21 11.78 24.37
C VAL A 339 20.14 12.17 25.40
N PHE A 340 18.86 11.88 25.15
CA PHE A 340 17.78 12.10 26.13
C PHE A 340 17.69 11.01 27.22
N TRP A 341 18.54 9.98 27.15
CA TRP A 341 18.52 8.83 28.06
C TRP A 341 19.84 8.67 28.83
N PRO A 342 19.80 8.41 30.16
CA PRO A 342 21.01 8.21 30.94
C PRO A 342 21.91 7.12 30.37
N GLU A 343 23.20 7.44 30.29
CA GLU A 343 24.28 6.52 29.91
C GLU A 343 24.33 5.32 30.88
N GLU A 344 25.00 4.25 30.47
CA GLU A 344 25.17 3.00 31.24
C GLU A 344 23.86 2.23 31.58
N THR A 345 22.73 2.55 30.94
CA THR A 345 21.45 1.83 31.10
C THR A 345 21.17 0.81 30.00
N ARG A 346 20.44 -0.28 30.32
CA ARG A 346 19.86 -1.22 29.30
C ARG A 346 18.96 -0.50 28.29
N ILE A 347 18.38 0.64 28.67
CA ILE A 347 17.62 1.50 27.76
C ILE A 347 18.57 2.17 26.76
N HIS A 348 19.69 2.76 27.20
CA HIS A 348 20.71 3.32 26.32
C HIS A 348 21.29 2.25 25.36
N GLU A 349 21.52 1.01 25.80
CA GLU A 349 21.88 -0.10 24.91
C GLU A 349 20.80 -0.40 23.85
N THR A 350 19.53 -0.28 24.22
CA THR A 350 18.40 -0.45 23.30
C THR A 350 18.39 0.65 22.23
N PHE A 351 18.60 1.92 22.59
CA PHE A 351 18.74 3.01 21.63
C PHE A 351 19.95 2.82 20.70
N LYS A 352 21.11 2.45 21.25
CA LYS A 352 22.33 2.13 20.49
C LYS A 352 22.15 0.95 19.52
N ARG A 353 21.23 0.03 19.81
CA ARG A 353 20.83 -1.06 18.90
C ARG A 353 19.81 -0.60 17.85
N MET A 354 18.87 0.29 18.19
CA MET A 354 17.94 0.89 17.22
C MET A 354 18.67 1.77 16.20
N SER A 355 19.62 2.62 16.63
CA SER A 355 20.35 3.52 15.73
C SER A 355 21.22 2.81 14.69
N LYS A 356 21.77 1.64 15.06
CA LYS A 356 22.64 0.81 14.20
C LYS A 356 21.90 -0.24 13.39
N CYS A 357 20.98 -0.97 14.03
CA CYS A 357 20.36 -2.17 13.48
C CYS A 357 18.85 -2.05 13.25
N GLY A 358 18.25 -0.94 13.66
CA GLY A 358 16.81 -0.70 13.55
C GLY A 358 15.96 -1.70 14.33
N THR A 359 16.43 -2.31 15.43
CA THR A 359 15.69 -3.39 16.13
C THR A 359 15.42 -3.16 17.61
N ILE A 360 14.16 -3.37 18.00
CA ILE A 360 13.67 -3.34 19.39
C ILE A 360 12.96 -4.66 19.75
N ARG A 361 13.04 -5.07 21.03
CA ARG A 361 12.22 -6.16 21.58
C ARG A 361 11.01 -5.57 22.29
N ARG A 362 9.89 -6.29 22.30
CA ARG A 362 8.66 -5.86 23.01
C ARG A 362 8.95 -5.55 24.49
N GLU A 363 9.82 -6.33 25.13
CA GLU A 363 10.18 -6.21 26.54
C GLU A 363 11.07 -4.98 26.81
N ASP A 364 11.91 -4.58 25.86
CA ASP A 364 12.72 -3.37 25.97
C ASP A 364 11.85 -2.10 25.80
N LEU A 365 10.81 -2.16 24.95
CA LEU A 365 9.82 -1.07 24.82
C LEU A 365 8.95 -0.94 26.08
N TYR A 366 8.58 -2.06 26.72
CA TYR A 366 7.85 -2.01 27.99
C TYR A 366 8.72 -1.48 29.13
N LEU A 367 10.03 -1.83 29.17
CA LEU A 367 10.99 -1.25 30.13
C LEU A 367 11.17 0.27 29.97
N ILE A 368 11.03 0.79 28.74
CA ILE A 368 10.98 2.24 28.46
C ILE A 368 9.69 2.88 29.00
N TRP A 369 8.54 2.21 28.89
CA TRP A 369 7.26 2.69 29.43
C TRP A 369 7.12 2.51 30.96
N GLU A 370 7.91 1.63 31.57
CA GLU A 370 8.02 1.48 33.04
C GLU A 370 8.67 2.69 33.72
N GLN A 371 9.32 3.58 32.95
CA GLN A 371 9.92 4.79 33.47
C GLN A 371 8.85 5.82 33.87
N LYS A 372 9.10 6.56 34.96
CA LYS A 372 8.16 7.50 35.59
C LYS A 372 7.45 8.41 34.58
N ASP A 373 8.23 9.01 33.68
CA ASP A 373 7.81 9.99 32.67
C ASP A 373 6.96 9.41 31.51
N PHE A 374 6.81 8.09 31.46
CA PHE A 374 6.06 7.35 30.44
C PHE A 374 5.03 6.37 31.03
N SER A 375 4.93 6.30 32.37
CA SER A 375 4.06 5.38 33.11
C SER A 375 2.56 5.48 32.78
N ALA A 376 2.11 6.60 32.21
CA ALA A 376 0.74 6.78 31.69
C ALA A 376 0.40 5.86 30.50
N ILE A 377 1.41 5.35 29.79
CA ILE A 377 1.27 4.47 28.62
C ILE A 377 0.99 3.01 29.04
N LEU A 378 1.57 2.55 30.16
CA LEU A 378 1.53 1.15 30.62
C LEU A 378 0.12 0.52 30.66
N PRO A 379 -0.95 1.18 31.16
CA PRO A 379 -2.27 0.57 31.25
C PRO A 379 -2.90 0.25 29.89
N TYR A 380 -2.36 0.82 28.80
CA TYR A 380 -2.87 0.71 27.44
C TYR A 380 -1.81 0.16 26.47
N LYS A 381 -0.70 -0.40 26.98
CA LYS A 381 0.50 -0.71 26.21
C LYS A 381 0.27 -1.55 24.95
N GLU A 382 -0.64 -2.54 24.98
CA GLU A 382 -0.95 -3.39 23.83
C GLU A 382 -1.72 -2.62 22.73
N PHE A 383 -2.62 -1.72 23.11
CA PHE A 383 -3.34 -0.84 22.17
C PHE A 383 -2.38 0.16 21.51
N ILE A 384 -1.48 0.77 22.31
CA ILE A 384 -0.42 1.63 21.80
C ILE A 384 0.54 0.87 20.88
N PHE A 385 0.92 -0.37 21.22
CA PHE A 385 1.74 -1.24 20.39
C PHE A 385 1.09 -1.49 19.02
N ASN A 386 -0.22 -1.77 19.00
CA ASN A 386 -0.99 -1.95 17.76
C ASN A 386 -1.10 -0.66 16.95
N ILE A 387 -1.18 0.52 17.57
CA ILE A 387 -1.10 1.82 16.87
C ILE A 387 0.26 1.98 16.20
N LEU A 388 1.35 1.65 16.89
CA LEU A 388 2.71 1.79 16.34
C LEU A 388 2.97 0.86 15.14
N ILE A 389 2.34 -0.31 15.12
CA ILE A 389 2.30 -1.19 13.93
C ILE A 389 1.43 -0.56 12.82
N TYR A 390 0.24 -0.06 13.13
CA TYR A 390 -0.66 0.57 12.15
C TYR A 390 -0.10 1.86 11.51
N LEU A 391 0.80 2.55 12.20
CA LEU A 391 1.54 3.71 11.69
C LEU A 391 2.84 3.32 10.96
N ASP A 392 3.14 2.01 10.81
CA ASP A 392 4.36 1.44 10.23
C ASP A 392 5.66 1.91 10.92
N ILE A 393 5.56 2.36 12.17
CA ILE A 393 6.71 2.77 13.01
C ILE A 393 7.37 1.52 13.63
N LEU A 394 6.57 0.51 13.98
CA LEU A 394 7.04 -0.84 14.32
C LEU A 394 6.69 -1.81 13.19
N ALA A 395 7.70 -2.31 12.48
CA ALA A 395 7.53 -3.34 11.47
C ALA A 395 7.73 -4.74 12.07
N GLU A 396 6.74 -5.61 11.89
CA GLU A 396 6.80 -7.02 12.29
C GLU A 396 7.25 -7.87 11.09
N GLN A 397 8.41 -8.55 11.21
CA GLN A 397 8.82 -9.51 10.19
C GLN A 397 7.96 -10.79 10.28
N ARG A 398 7.09 -11.00 9.31
CA ARG A 398 6.22 -12.18 9.27
C ARG A 398 7.05 -13.40 8.88
N ARG A 399 7.08 -14.40 9.75
CA ARG A 399 7.75 -15.68 9.51
C ARG A 399 6.76 -16.82 9.67
N TYR A 400 6.91 -17.85 8.85
CA TYR A 400 6.11 -19.06 8.87
C TYR A 400 7.03 -20.26 8.99
N ASP A 401 6.63 -21.25 9.77
CA ASP A 401 7.28 -22.55 9.81
C ASP A 401 7.03 -23.29 8.50
N THR A 402 8.10 -23.74 7.84
CA THR A 402 8.05 -24.33 6.49
C THR A 402 7.44 -25.73 6.45
N THR A 403 7.19 -26.35 7.61
CA THR A 403 6.68 -27.73 7.73
C THR A 403 5.19 -27.75 8.05
N THR A 404 4.73 -26.79 8.84
CA THR A 404 3.37 -26.70 9.38
C THR A 404 2.57 -25.51 8.82
N GLY A 405 3.20 -24.62 8.05
CA GLY A 405 2.62 -23.36 7.58
C GLY A 405 2.27 -22.36 8.68
N SER A 406 2.58 -22.67 9.94
CA SER A 406 2.13 -21.89 11.09
C SER A 406 2.99 -20.64 11.28
N ARG A 407 2.36 -19.50 11.60
CA ARG A 407 3.06 -18.24 11.87
C ARG A 407 3.90 -18.38 13.14
N LEU A 408 5.20 -18.09 13.03
CA LEU A 408 6.11 -18.09 14.16
C LEU A 408 5.89 -16.85 15.06
N PRO A 409 6.12 -16.96 16.38
CA PRO A 409 6.03 -15.80 17.28
C PRO A 409 7.12 -14.77 16.96
N VAL A 410 6.78 -13.48 17.09
CA VAL A 410 7.70 -12.37 16.83
C VAL A 410 8.01 -11.62 18.14
N GLU A 411 9.27 -11.74 18.55
CA GLU A 411 9.85 -11.08 19.73
C GLU A 411 10.59 -9.78 19.37
N ASN A 412 11.14 -9.71 18.16
CA ASN A 412 11.97 -8.62 17.65
C ASN A 412 11.24 -7.88 16.53
N PHE A 413 11.10 -6.57 16.69
CA PHE A 413 10.42 -5.66 15.78
C PHE A 413 11.45 -4.69 15.20
N PHE A 414 11.21 -4.24 13.96
CA PHE A 414 12.05 -3.24 13.32
C PHE A 414 11.47 -1.83 13.51
N VAL A 415 12.35 -0.83 13.56
CA VAL A 415 12.05 0.60 13.72
C VAL A 415 12.85 1.40 12.68
N PRO A 416 12.49 1.37 11.38
CA PRO A 416 13.37 1.90 10.32
C PRO A 416 13.70 3.38 10.47
N CYS A 417 12.77 4.18 10.99
CA CYS A 417 12.97 5.61 11.22
C CYS A 417 14.00 5.94 12.32
N MET A 418 14.42 4.95 13.12
CA MET A 418 15.48 5.12 14.12
C MET A 418 16.88 4.82 13.56
N VAL A 419 17.01 4.25 12.37
CA VAL A 419 18.31 3.91 11.79
C VAL A 419 19.03 5.17 11.32
N THR A 420 20.20 5.46 11.88
CA THR A 420 20.99 6.68 11.58
C THR A 420 22.30 6.38 10.83
N GLU A 421 22.78 5.14 10.85
CA GLU A 421 23.95 4.76 10.04
C GLU A 421 23.64 4.84 8.54
N ARG A 422 24.58 5.39 7.77
CA ARG A 422 24.55 5.35 6.29
C ARG A 422 25.11 4.01 5.81
N ASN A 423 24.73 3.60 4.60
CA ASN A 423 25.38 2.47 3.95
C ASN A 423 26.88 2.78 3.75
N THR A 424 27.73 2.02 4.42
CA THR A 424 29.19 2.08 4.35
C THR A 424 29.79 0.78 3.80
N THR A 425 28.96 -0.01 3.10
CA THR A 425 29.37 -1.24 2.42
C THR A 425 29.50 -1.00 0.92
N ASN A 426 30.46 -1.69 0.30
CA ASN A 426 30.69 -1.72 -1.15
C ASN A 426 29.64 -2.59 -1.91
N PHE A 427 28.50 -2.92 -1.28
CA PHE A 427 27.47 -3.80 -1.86
C PHE A 427 26.91 -3.24 -3.18
N MET A 428 26.56 -1.95 -3.20
CA MET A 428 26.06 -1.31 -4.43
C MET A 428 27.09 -1.32 -5.57
N GLU A 429 28.37 -1.18 -5.22
CA GLU A 429 29.47 -1.03 -6.16
C GLU A 429 29.89 -2.38 -6.79
N LYS A 430 29.72 -3.49 -6.06
CA LYS A 430 30.07 -4.86 -6.50
C LYS A 430 28.88 -5.68 -7.00
N GLU A 431 27.70 -5.50 -6.41
CA GLU A 431 26.54 -6.37 -6.62
C GLU A 431 25.47 -5.72 -7.52
N CYS A 432 25.19 -4.42 -7.36
CA CYS A 432 24.18 -3.70 -8.14
C CYS A 432 24.71 -3.17 -9.49
N THR A 433 25.45 -4.00 -10.23
CA THR A 433 26.13 -3.61 -11.49
C THR A 433 25.30 -3.97 -12.73
N PRO A 434 25.52 -3.31 -13.89
CA PRO A 434 24.87 -3.64 -15.17
C PRO A 434 24.89 -5.12 -15.56
N GLU A 435 25.93 -5.84 -15.17
CA GLU A 435 26.12 -7.26 -15.50
C GLU A 435 25.24 -8.18 -14.65
N ARG A 436 24.77 -7.71 -13.49
CA ARG A 436 24.19 -8.52 -12.40
C ARG A 436 22.80 -8.08 -11.93
N ALA A 437 22.43 -6.82 -12.15
CA ALA A 437 21.19 -6.23 -11.63
C ALA A 437 20.38 -5.48 -12.70
N ILE A 438 19.05 -5.48 -12.51
CA ILE A 438 18.12 -4.57 -13.19
C ILE A 438 17.55 -3.57 -12.17
N CYS A 439 17.14 -2.38 -12.62
CA CYS A 439 16.58 -1.34 -11.75
C CYS A 439 15.33 -0.67 -12.36
N LEU A 440 14.44 -0.22 -11.48
CA LEU A 440 13.39 0.77 -11.75
C LEU A 440 13.37 1.84 -10.66
N ALA A 441 12.72 2.97 -10.91
CA ALA A 441 12.55 4.03 -9.93
C ALA A 441 11.08 4.45 -9.79
N PHE A 442 10.69 4.71 -8.55
CA PHE A 442 9.51 5.50 -8.21
C PHE A 442 9.94 6.97 -8.12
N LEU A 443 9.60 7.77 -9.13
CA LEU A 443 9.93 9.19 -9.24
C LEU A 443 8.82 10.04 -8.60
N PHE A 444 9.15 10.83 -7.59
CA PHE A 444 8.23 11.77 -6.94
C PHE A 444 8.37 13.19 -7.52
N LYS A 445 7.24 13.91 -7.64
CA LYS A 445 7.21 15.28 -8.19
C LYS A 445 7.92 16.30 -7.31
N GLY A 446 7.76 16.20 -5.98
CA GLY A 446 8.48 17.03 -5.01
C GLY A 446 9.97 16.69 -4.93
N THR A 447 10.82 17.71 -4.81
CA THR A 447 12.30 17.61 -4.80
C THR A 447 12.91 16.77 -3.67
N ILE A 448 12.16 16.54 -2.59
CA ILE A 448 12.58 15.79 -1.39
C ILE A 448 11.40 14.94 -0.92
N ILE A 449 11.60 13.64 -0.79
CA ILE A 449 10.59 12.71 -0.27
C ILE A 449 10.50 12.86 1.27
N PRO A 450 9.31 13.11 1.86
CA PRO A 450 9.14 13.16 3.31
C PRO A 450 9.51 11.82 3.97
N PRO A 451 10.39 11.78 5.01
CA PRO A 451 11.00 10.53 5.48
C PRO A 451 10.05 9.43 5.96
N ALA A 452 8.80 9.75 6.34
CA ALA A 452 7.85 8.72 6.71
C ALA A 452 7.53 7.78 5.54
N LEU A 453 7.44 8.29 4.31
CA LEU A 453 7.08 7.50 3.13
C LEU A 453 8.10 6.37 2.80
N PRO A 454 9.42 6.63 2.65
CA PRO A 454 10.39 5.57 2.44
C PRO A 454 10.58 4.70 3.70
N ASN A 455 10.43 5.25 4.92
CA ASN A 455 10.46 4.44 6.13
C ASN A 455 9.27 3.45 6.19
N ARG A 456 8.07 3.85 5.74
CA ARG A 456 6.92 2.94 5.57
C ARG A 456 7.17 1.86 4.52
N LEU A 457 7.78 2.20 3.39
CA LEU A 457 8.13 1.22 2.37
C LEU A 457 9.15 0.20 2.91
N ILE A 458 10.17 0.67 3.63
CA ILE A 458 11.16 -0.18 4.28
C ILE A 458 10.49 -1.07 5.35
N SER A 459 9.56 -0.53 6.15
CA SER A 459 8.72 -1.29 7.10
C SER A 459 7.90 -2.40 6.40
N ALA A 460 7.26 -2.09 5.27
CA ALA A 460 6.51 -3.06 4.49
C ALA A 460 7.42 -4.16 3.92
N CYS A 461 8.56 -3.80 3.32
CA CYS A 461 9.57 -4.74 2.83
C CYS A 461 10.12 -5.65 3.95
N LEU A 462 10.37 -5.10 5.15
CA LEU A 462 10.78 -5.86 6.34
C LEU A 462 9.71 -6.84 6.85
N SER A 463 8.44 -6.59 6.54
CA SER A 463 7.34 -7.52 6.86
C SER A 463 7.26 -8.73 5.92
N MET A 464 7.88 -8.64 4.73
CA MET A 464 7.78 -9.61 3.64
C MET A 464 9.06 -10.43 3.42
N TRP A 465 10.24 -9.80 3.49
CA TRP A 465 11.53 -10.42 3.17
C TRP A 465 12.52 -10.37 4.34
N THR A 466 13.70 -10.97 4.19
CA THR A 466 14.75 -10.99 5.23
C THR A 466 15.91 -10.07 4.87
N VAL A 467 16.29 -9.19 5.81
CA VAL A 467 17.46 -8.32 5.69
C VAL A 467 18.70 -9.14 5.35
N LYS A 468 19.30 -8.82 4.20
CA LYS A 468 20.51 -9.43 3.68
C LYS A 468 21.66 -9.24 4.67
N GLN A 469 22.49 -10.27 4.83
CA GLN A 469 23.81 -10.13 5.44
C GLN A 469 24.89 -10.10 4.37
N TYR A 470 25.85 -9.20 4.53
CA TYR A 470 26.96 -8.97 3.61
C TYR A 470 28.18 -8.48 4.40
N GLU A 471 29.37 -9.07 4.16
CA GLU A 471 30.62 -8.78 4.90
C GLU A 471 30.41 -8.71 6.44
N GLY A 472 29.56 -9.59 6.98
CA GLY A 472 29.20 -9.67 8.41
C GLY A 472 28.22 -8.61 8.93
N ARG A 473 27.79 -7.66 8.08
CA ARG A 473 26.82 -6.61 8.42
C ARG A 473 25.42 -6.93 7.87
N LYS A 474 24.38 -6.39 8.53
CA LYS A 474 23.02 -6.38 7.98
C LYS A 474 22.86 -5.17 7.06
N LEU A 475 22.23 -5.37 5.89
CA LEU A 475 21.96 -4.30 4.94
C LEU A 475 20.65 -3.57 5.29
N LEU A 476 20.67 -2.81 6.40
CA LEU A 476 19.60 -1.89 6.79
C LEU A 476 20.23 -0.60 7.31
N PHE A 477 20.03 0.50 6.59
CA PHE A 477 20.66 1.80 6.82
C PHE A 477 19.62 2.92 6.60
N SER A 478 19.93 4.17 6.97
CA SER A 478 19.01 5.30 6.75
C SER A 478 18.69 5.46 5.25
N GLY A 479 17.42 5.27 4.88
CA GLY A 479 16.96 5.34 3.49
C GLY A 479 17.39 4.18 2.58
N PHE A 480 17.88 3.05 3.13
CA PHE A 480 18.40 1.93 2.35
C PHE A 480 18.12 0.59 3.01
N ILE A 481 17.67 -0.40 2.25
CA ILE A 481 17.56 -1.79 2.68
C ILE A 481 17.94 -2.78 1.56
N GLY A 482 18.79 -3.76 1.90
CA GLY A 482 19.09 -4.94 1.09
C GLY A 482 18.44 -6.19 1.69
N LEU A 483 17.85 -7.02 0.85
CA LEU A 483 16.96 -8.12 1.24
C LEU A 483 17.32 -9.39 0.45
N SER A 484 17.36 -10.53 1.12
CA SER A 484 17.39 -11.83 0.43
C SER A 484 15.98 -12.15 -0.08
N PHE A 485 15.83 -12.36 -1.38
CA PHE A 485 14.59 -12.86 -1.98
C PHE A 485 14.58 -14.39 -2.04
N ASP A 486 15.61 -15.00 -2.64
CA ASP A 486 15.74 -16.47 -2.74
C ASP A 486 17.22 -16.95 -2.69
N LYS A 487 17.52 -18.12 -3.29
CA LYS A 487 18.87 -18.72 -3.35
C LYS A 487 19.78 -18.10 -4.42
N SER A 488 19.27 -17.21 -5.25
CA SER A 488 19.88 -16.66 -6.46
C SER A 488 19.69 -15.14 -6.58
N HIS A 489 18.62 -14.59 -6.00
CA HIS A 489 18.22 -13.19 -6.09
C HIS A 489 18.21 -12.47 -4.73
N ASP A 490 18.63 -11.21 -4.77
CA ASP A 490 18.50 -10.22 -3.70
C ASP A 490 17.74 -8.99 -4.22
N ILE A 491 16.98 -8.32 -3.35
CA ILE A 491 16.27 -7.07 -3.64
C ILE A 491 16.97 -5.92 -2.89
N VAL A 492 17.11 -4.76 -3.52
CA VAL A 492 17.53 -3.52 -2.83
C VAL A 492 16.49 -2.43 -3.05
N VAL A 493 16.13 -1.75 -1.98
CA VAL A 493 15.34 -0.50 -2.03
C VAL A 493 16.17 0.61 -1.41
N CYS A 494 16.42 1.68 -2.16
CA CYS A 494 17.17 2.83 -1.66
C CYS A 494 16.62 4.17 -2.18
N VAL A 495 16.65 5.19 -1.32
CA VAL A 495 16.27 6.56 -1.70
C VAL A 495 17.47 7.25 -2.35
N GLU A 496 17.23 8.02 -3.42
CA GLU A 496 18.19 8.95 -4.02
C GLU A 496 17.46 10.22 -4.45
N GLY A 497 17.69 11.35 -3.77
CA GLY A 497 17.02 12.63 -4.05
C GLY A 497 15.48 12.56 -3.98
N ASN A 498 14.82 12.68 -5.13
CA ASN A 498 13.37 12.53 -5.29
C ASN A 498 12.94 11.16 -5.86
N LYS A 499 13.84 10.17 -5.90
CA LYS A 499 13.57 8.81 -6.36
C LYS A 499 13.65 7.81 -5.23
N ILE A 500 12.83 6.76 -5.29
CA ILE A 500 13.09 5.49 -4.62
C ILE A 500 13.47 4.48 -5.71
N LEU A 501 14.71 4.01 -5.67
CA LEU A 501 15.23 3.00 -6.58
C LEU A 501 14.93 1.60 -6.04
N LEU A 502 14.57 0.70 -6.96
CA LEU A 502 14.34 -0.71 -6.71
C LEU A 502 15.26 -1.52 -7.63
N TYR A 503 16.23 -2.22 -7.05
CA TYR A 503 17.09 -3.16 -7.76
C TYR A 503 16.65 -4.59 -7.48
N ILE A 504 16.71 -5.43 -8.52
CA ILE A 504 16.78 -6.89 -8.37
C ILE A 504 18.17 -7.30 -8.84
N VAL A 505 18.90 -7.98 -7.95
CA VAL A 505 20.28 -8.40 -8.15
C VAL A 505 20.30 -9.92 -8.24
N HIS A 506 20.82 -10.48 -9.33
CA HIS A 506 21.08 -11.90 -9.44
C HIS A 506 22.56 -12.19 -9.17
N ARG A 507 22.84 -13.30 -8.47
CA ARG A 507 24.19 -13.65 -8.00
C ARG A 507 25.24 -13.71 -9.11
N THR A 508 24.86 -14.13 -10.32
CA THR A 508 25.81 -14.38 -11.42
C THR A 508 25.64 -13.44 -12.61
N SER A 509 24.41 -13.11 -13.01
CA SER A 509 24.14 -12.22 -14.15
C SER A 509 22.68 -11.74 -14.21
N ALA A 510 22.47 -10.48 -14.62
CA ALA A 510 21.16 -9.86 -14.82
C ALA A 510 20.29 -10.60 -15.85
N GLY A 511 20.92 -11.21 -16.87
CA GLY A 511 20.21 -11.97 -17.92
C GLY A 511 19.57 -13.28 -17.45
N LEU A 512 19.71 -13.63 -16.17
CA LEU A 512 19.06 -14.78 -15.53
C LEU A 512 17.95 -14.36 -14.55
N ILE A 513 17.64 -13.06 -14.44
CA ILE A 513 16.50 -12.55 -13.69
C ILE A 513 15.23 -12.87 -14.50
N VAL A 514 14.45 -13.84 -14.00
CA VAL A 514 13.21 -14.27 -14.66
C VAL A 514 12.17 -13.13 -14.60
N PRO A 515 11.50 -12.78 -15.71
CA PRO A 515 10.54 -11.67 -15.73
C PRO A 515 9.39 -11.79 -14.73
N ASP A 516 8.99 -12.99 -14.34
CA ASP A 516 7.95 -13.21 -13.32
C ASP A 516 8.38 -12.73 -11.94
N ILE A 517 9.67 -12.88 -11.60
CA ILE A 517 10.24 -12.36 -10.35
C ILE A 517 10.25 -10.83 -10.39
N ALA A 518 10.67 -10.25 -11.51
CA ALA A 518 10.73 -8.80 -11.66
C ALA A 518 9.34 -8.15 -11.69
N THR A 519 8.42 -8.71 -12.47
CA THR A 519 7.03 -8.23 -12.59
C THR A 519 6.30 -8.41 -11.25
N GLY A 520 6.39 -9.58 -10.59
CA GLY A 520 5.76 -9.80 -9.29
C GLY A 520 6.31 -8.92 -8.15
N VAL A 521 7.63 -8.64 -8.15
CA VAL A 521 8.24 -7.69 -7.19
C VAL A 521 7.84 -6.24 -7.51
N LYS A 522 7.76 -5.86 -8.80
CA LYS A 522 7.21 -4.56 -9.22
C LYS A 522 5.78 -4.41 -8.70
N GLU A 523 4.87 -5.30 -9.06
CA GLU A 523 3.45 -5.24 -8.66
C GLU A 523 3.28 -5.17 -7.14
N CYS A 524 4.00 -6.01 -6.41
CA CYS A 524 3.99 -6.02 -4.95
C CYS A 524 4.36 -4.64 -4.35
N LEU A 525 5.40 -3.99 -4.89
CA LEU A 525 5.90 -2.72 -4.38
C LEU A 525 5.12 -1.51 -4.91
N VAL A 526 4.56 -1.58 -6.12
CA VAL A 526 3.58 -0.60 -6.64
C VAL A 526 2.35 -0.59 -5.74
N ILE A 527 1.69 -1.73 -5.54
CA ILE A 527 0.49 -1.85 -4.69
C ILE A 527 0.79 -1.42 -3.24
N THR A 528 2.01 -1.69 -2.75
CA THR A 528 2.45 -1.23 -1.42
C THR A 528 2.60 0.28 -1.37
N MET A 529 3.21 0.92 -2.38
CA MET A 529 3.41 2.36 -2.42
C MET A 529 2.12 3.14 -2.74
N GLU A 530 1.21 2.57 -3.52
CA GLU A 530 -0.16 3.08 -3.69
C GLU A 530 -0.92 3.10 -2.35
N ARG A 531 -0.87 2.01 -1.57
CA ARG A 531 -1.50 1.95 -0.23
C ARG A 531 -0.88 2.94 0.77
N ILE A 532 0.44 3.12 0.73
CA ILE A 532 1.14 4.14 1.54
C ILE A 532 0.71 5.54 1.07
N SER A 533 0.53 5.75 -0.24
CA SER A 533 0.05 7.00 -0.80
C SER A 533 -1.40 7.29 -0.39
N ASP A 534 -2.31 6.32 -0.48
CA ASP A 534 -3.72 6.42 -0.04
C ASP A 534 -3.85 6.76 1.47
N PHE A 535 -2.93 6.25 2.31
CA PHE A 535 -2.90 6.59 3.73
C PHE A 535 -2.63 8.09 3.95
N TYR A 536 -1.80 8.69 3.10
CA TYR A 536 -1.36 10.08 3.16
C TYR A 536 -2.24 11.05 2.36
N GLN A 537 -2.77 10.65 1.20
CA GLN A 537 -3.41 11.51 0.23
C GLN A 537 -4.88 11.12 -0.01
N SER A 538 -5.79 11.56 0.86
CA SER A 538 -7.24 11.50 0.61
C SER A 538 -7.77 12.76 -0.10
N THR A 539 -6.95 13.36 -0.98
CA THR A 539 -7.28 14.57 -1.74
C THR A 539 -8.46 14.36 -2.68
N ILE A 540 -9.44 15.25 -2.60
CA ILE A 540 -10.66 15.23 -3.43
C ILE A 540 -10.32 15.38 -4.93
N HIS A 541 -9.17 15.99 -5.26
CA HIS A 541 -8.65 16.10 -6.63
C HIS A 541 -7.99 14.80 -7.13
N ALA A 542 -7.23 14.05 -6.31
CA ALA A 542 -6.63 12.79 -6.73
C ALA A 542 -7.74 11.78 -7.14
N LYS A 543 -8.80 11.67 -6.34
CA LYS A 543 -9.99 10.85 -6.65
C LYS A 543 -10.81 11.31 -7.86
N ARG A 544 -10.48 12.45 -8.47
CA ARG A 544 -11.06 12.91 -9.75
C ARG A 544 -10.15 12.74 -10.96
N ASN A 545 -8.83 12.66 -10.74
CA ASN A 545 -7.83 12.66 -11.82
C ASN A 545 -7.03 11.35 -11.95
N GLN A 546 -7.18 10.38 -11.04
CA GLN A 546 -6.56 9.03 -11.07
C GLN A 546 -5.02 8.96 -11.17
N GLN A 547 -4.29 10.08 -11.20
CA GLN A 547 -2.82 10.07 -11.24
C GLN A 547 -2.22 9.70 -9.88
N SER A 548 -1.33 8.70 -9.90
CA SER A 548 -0.43 8.37 -8.78
C SER A 548 0.46 9.57 -8.40
N PRO A 549 0.84 9.74 -7.12
CA PRO A 549 1.80 10.77 -6.72
C PRO A 549 3.25 10.47 -7.13
N PHE A 550 3.51 9.28 -7.67
CA PHE A 550 4.79 8.89 -8.28
C PHE A 550 4.60 8.42 -9.73
N HIS A 551 5.62 8.60 -10.55
CA HIS A 551 5.73 7.98 -11.86
C HIS A 551 6.74 6.84 -11.81
N ILE A 552 6.53 5.77 -12.59
CA ILE A 552 7.53 4.70 -12.74
C ILE A 552 8.49 5.08 -13.85
N GLU A 553 9.79 4.93 -13.59
CA GLU A 553 10.85 5.03 -14.59
C GLU A 553 11.68 3.75 -14.65
N TYR A 554 12.16 3.39 -15.84
CA TYR A 554 13.03 2.23 -16.04
C TYR A 554 14.47 2.65 -16.31
N THR A 555 15.44 1.90 -15.76
CA THR A 555 16.85 2.17 -16.08
C THR A 555 17.28 1.55 -17.40
N CYS A 556 18.17 2.25 -18.12
CA CYS A 556 18.92 1.64 -19.21
C CYS A 556 19.85 0.52 -18.69
N SER A 557 20.45 -0.27 -19.59
CA SER A 557 21.38 -1.36 -19.22
C SER A 557 22.52 -0.89 -18.33
N ASN A 558 23.02 0.33 -18.55
CA ASN A 558 24.13 0.92 -17.80
C ASN A 558 23.72 1.46 -16.42
N LEU A 559 22.46 1.29 -16.00
CA LEU A 559 21.85 1.75 -14.75
C LEU A 559 21.95 3.27 -14.46
N LYS A 560 22.29 4.09 -15.47
CA LYS A 560 22.61 5.54 -15.36
C LYS A 560 21.62 6.49 -16.04
N CYS A 561 20.79 5.97 -16.93
CA CYS A 561 19.70 6.71 -17.58
C CYS A 561 18.36 6.16 -17.12
N PHE A 562 17.34 7.02 -17.13
CA PHE A 562 15.96 6.69 -16.87
C PHE A 562 15.11 7.05 -18.10
N ILE A 563 14.00 6.36 -18.28
CA ILE A 563 12.89 6.71 -19.19
C ILE A 563 11.59 6.59 -18.40
N SER A 564 10.54 7.34 -18.76
CA SER A 564 9.20 7.12 -18.21
C SER A 564 8.61 5.78 -18.67
N GLU A 565 7.79 5.15 -17.84
CA GLU A 565 7.03 3.94 -18.22
C GLU A 565 6.14 4.17 -19.45
N GLU A 566 5.47 5.33 -19.53
CA GLU A 566 4.59 5.70 -20.66
C GLU A 566 5.35 5.72 -22.00
N GLU A 567 6.56 6.27 -22.02
CA GLU A 567 7.42 6.36 -23.22
C GLU A 567 8.13 5.04 -23.52
N ALA A 568 8.52 4.27 -22.49
CA ALA A 568 9.07 2.93 -22.64
C ALA A 568 8.09 2.02 -23.41
N LEU A 569 6.83 1.96 -22.95
CA LEU A 569 5.78 1.13 -23.55
C LEU A 569 5.45 1.49 -25.00
N GLN A 570 5.72 2.73 -25.42
CA GLN A 570 5.44 3.23 -26.77
C GLN A 570 6.63 3.10 -27.75
N THR A 571 7.84 2.82 -27.27
CA THR A 571 9.06 2.84 -28.10
C THR A 571 9.63 1.43 -28.31
N ASN A 572 10.18 1.17 -29.51
CA ASN A 572 10.96 -0.06 -29.80
C ASN A 572 12.45 0.07 -29.42
N GLY A 573 12.83 1.22 -28.88
CA GLY A 573 14.15 1.53 -28.32
C GLY A 573 14.28 3.04 -28.12
N TRP A 574 15.09 3.47 -27.17
CA TRP A 574 15.27 4.88 -26.82
C TRP A 574 16.73 5.32 -26.95
N ILE A 575 16.99 6.58 -27.28
CA ILE A 575 18.35 7.16 -27.29
C ILE A 575 18.53 7.90 -25.97
N CYS A 576 19.49 7.51 -25.12
CA CYS A 576 19.71 8.25 -23.87
C CYS A 576 20.57 9.50 -24.10
N ASP A 577 19.99 10.70 -23.96
CA ASP A 577 20.68 11.98 -24.10
C ASP A 577 22.01 12.08 -23.31
N LYS A 578 22.03 11.56 -22.07
CA LYS A 578 23.21 11.65 -21.17
C LYS A 578 24.45 10.93 -21.70
N HIS A 579 24.32 9.95 -22.58
CA HIS A 579 25.46 9.19 -23.11
C HIS A 579 25.30 8.73 -24.57
N ASN A 580 24.35 9.34 -25.29
CA ASN A 580 24.08 9.23 -26.72
C ASN A 580 24.17 7.80 -27.32
N GLN A 581 23.53 6.82 -26.67
CA GLN A 581 23.42 5.43 -27.16
C GLN A 581 21.95 5.00 -27.23
N THR A 582 21.64 4.18 -28.25
CA THR A 582 20.33 3.55 -28.43
C THR A 582 20.20 2.27 -27.59
N HIS A 583 19.25 2.25 -26.66
CA HIS A 583 18.89 1.09 -25.85
C HIS A 583 17.74 0.32 -26.49
N LYS A 584 17.80 -1.02 -26.48
CA LYS A 584 16.70 -1.90 -26.92
C LYS A 584 15.73 -2.15 -25.76
N THR A 585 14.45 -2.37 -26.08
CA THR A 585 13.35 -2.57 -25.11
C THR A 585 13.50 -3.78 -24.18
N GLY A 586 14.28 -4.79 -24.57
CA GLY A 586 14.42 -6.03 -23.80
C GLY A 586 14.75 -5.83 -22.31
N HIS A 587 15.52 -4.78 -21.97
CA HIS A 587 15.91 -4.51 -20.58
C HIS A 587 14.74 -4.13 -19.66
N TRP A 588 13.77 -3.35 -20.14
CA TRP A 588 12.61 -2.95 -19.33
C TRP A 588 11.43 -3.92 -19.47
N ARG A 589 11.37 -4.72 -20.55
CA ARG A 589 10.36 -5.78 -20.73
C ARG A 589 10.38 -6.82 -19.62
N VAL A 590 11.54 -7.06 -18.99
CA VAL A 590 11.67 -7.94 -17.81
C VAL A 590 10.77 -7.50 -16.65
N TRP A 591 10.54 -6.19 -16.48
CA TRP A 591 9.64 -5.63 -15.46
C TRP A 591 8.15 -5.63 -15.85
N ASN A 592 7.84 -6.03 -17.09
CA ASN A 592 6.53 -5.86 -17.71
C ASN A 592 6.19 -7.07 -18.60
N GLN A 593 6.49 -8.28 -18.12
CA GLN A 593 6.01 -9.48 -18.80
C GLN A 593 4.50 -9.58 -18.58
N ASP A 594 3.74 -9.38 -19.65
CA ASP A 594 2.33 -9.73 -19.69
C ASP A 594 2.21 -11.25 -19.50
N GLN A 595 2.01 -11.70 -18.25
CA GLN A 595 1.85 -13.11 -17.92
C GLN A 595 0.71 -13.78 -18.71
N THR A 596 -0.25 -12.98 -19.17
CA THR A 596 -1.36 -13.45 -20.00
C THR A 596 -0.90 -13.82 -21.43
N LYS A 597 0.33 -13.46 -21.82
CA LYS A 597 1.04 -13.91 -23.03
C LYS A 597 1.96 -15.13 -22.85
N GLU A 598 2.25 -15.63 -21.64
CA GLU A 598 3.14 -16.80 -21.44
C GLU A 598 2.74 -18.02 -22.29
N GLN A 599 1.44 -18.15 -22.55
CA GLN A 599 0.84 -19.29 -23.27
C GLN A 599 0.49 -18.94 -24.72
N CYS A 600 0.96 -17.79 -25.21
CA CYS A 600 0.79 -17.29 -26.57
C CYS A 600 2.10 -17.45 -27.39
N GLU A 601 2.00 -17.41 -28.72
CA GLU A 601 3.19 -17.21 -29.56
C GLU A 601 3.72 -15.77 -29.43
N GLU A 602 5.02 -15.56 -29.67
CA GLU A 602 5.70 -14.26 -29.44
C GLU A 602 5.02 -13.08 -30.18
N ASP A 603 4.56 -13.32 -31.42
CA ASP A 603 3.88 -12.35 -32.27
C ASP A 603 2.33 -12.32 -32.09
N CYS A 604 1.79 -12.94 -31.04
CA CYS A 604 0.33 -13.02 -30.83
C CYS A 604 -0.33 -11.63 -30.71
N GLN A 605 -1.43 -11.47 -31.46
CA GLN A 605 -2.24 -10.24 -31.57
C GLN A 605 -3.58 -10.35 -30.83
N GLY A 606 -3.71 -11.29 -29.89
CA GLY A 606 -4.98 -11.63 -29.23
C GLY A 606 -5.84 -12.62 -30.04
N LEU A 607 -7.14 -12.69 -29.71
CA LEU A 607 -8.12 -13.48 -30.45
C LEU A 607 -8.46 -12.82 -31.80
N ASN A 608 -8.57 -13.63 -32.87
CA ASN A 608 -9.00 -13.15 -34.19
C ASN A 608 -10.52 -12.87 -34.26
N ASP A 609 -10.99 -12.22 -35.33
CA ASP A 609 -12.41 -11.79 -35.45
C ASP A 609 -13.43 -12.95 -35.33
N ASP A 610 -13.13 -14.12 -35.88
CA ASP A 610 -13.96 -15.33 -35.70
C ASP A 610 -14.04 -15.72 -34.22
N ALA A 611 -12.91 -15.76 -33.53
CA ALA A 611 -12.84 -16.08 -32.11
C ALA A 611 -13.50 -15.02 -31.23
N LEU A 612 -13.39 -13.73 -31.59
CA LEU A 612 -14.03 -12.60 -30.91
C LEU A 612 -15.55 -12.58 -31.13
N SER A 613 -16.04 -13.03 -32.29
CA SER A 613 -17.48 -13.08 -32.61
C SER A 613 -18.26 -14.07 -31.75
N LYS A 614 -17.59 -15.13 -31.25
CA LYS A 614 -18.20 -16.26 -30.57
C LYS A 614 -18.61 -15.95 -29.13
N THR A 615 -19.72 -16.55 -28.71
CA THR A 615 -20.17 -16.56 -27.31
C THR A 615 -19.31 -17.55 -26.50
N PRO A 616 -18.72 -17.13 -25.37
CA PRO A 616 -18.01 -18.03 -24.46
C PRO A 616 -18.88 -19.21 -23.96
N SER A 617 -18.28 -20.40 -23.91
CA SER A 617 -18.81 -21.54 -23.18
C SER A 617 -18.73 -21.33 -21.67
N ASP A 618 -19.46 -22.14 -20.89
CA ASP A 618 -19.44 -22.04 -19.42
C ASP A 618 -18.06 -22.39 -18.83
N ILE A 619 -17.34 -23.31 -19.47
CA ILE A 619 -15.94 -23.62 -19.15
C ILE A 619 -15.03 -22.41 -19.41
N GLU A 620 -15.16 -21.74 -20.56
CA GLU A 620 -14.38 -20.52 -20.85
C GLU A 620 -14.71 -19.38 -19.87
N LEU A 621 -15.98 -19.21 -19.47
CA LEU A 621 -16.37 -18.21 -18.46
C LEU A 621 -15.88 -18.55 -17.06
N LEU A 622 -15.88 -19.82 -16.67
CA LEU A 622 -15.30 -20.27 -15.40
C LEU A 622 -13.80 -19.96 -15.36
N ARG A 623 -13.04 -20.35 -16.38
CA ARG A 623 -11.60 -20.05 -16.46
C ARG A 623 -11.36 -18.55 -16.39
N PHE A 624 -12.11 -17.76 -17.17
CA PHE A 624 -12.03 -16.30 -17.15
C PHE A 624 -12.31 -15.70 -15.76
N SER A 625 -13.27 -16.26 -15.02
CA SER A 625 -13.60 -15.82 -13.65
C SER A 625 -12.44 -15.98 -12.66
N ASN A 626 -11.54 -16.96 -12.88
CA ASN A 626 -10.37 -17.18 -12.03
C ASN A 626 -9.28 -16.10 -12.24
N HIS A 627 -9.20 -15.49 -13.43
CA HIS A 627 -8.27 -14.38 -13.70
C HIS A 627 -8.74 -13.03 -13.14
N CYS A 628 -10.00 -12.92 -12.69
CA CYS A 628 -10.55 -11.71 -12.09
C CYS A 628 -10.50 -11.79 -10.55
N ASP A 629 -9.78 -10.88 -9.89
CA ASP A 629 -9.98 -10.63 -8.45
C ASP A 629 -11.33 -9.94 -8.19
N SER A 630 -11.74 -9.80 -6.92
CA SER A 630 -13.07 -9.25 -6.59
C SER A 630 -13.24 -7.78 -7.01
N ASN A 631 -12.17 -6.97 -7.00
CA ASN A 631 -12.24 -5.57 -7.40
C ASN A 631 -12.42 -5.48 -8.92
N LYS A 632 -11.57 -6.20 -9.67
CA LYS A 632 -11.69 -6.33 -11.13
C LYS A 632 -13.04 -6.91 -11.53
N MET A 633 -13.62 -7.83 -10.74
CA MET A 633 -14.97 -8.35 -11.00
C MET A 633 -16.04 -7.27 -10.88
N HIS A 634 -16.04 -6.43 -9.83
CA HIS A 634 -17.03 -5.34 -9.71
C HIS A 634 -16.95 -4.33 -10.87
N GLU A 635 -15.74 -4.01 -11.32
CA GLU A 635 -15.49 -3.10 -12.43
C GLU A 635 -15.91 -3.72 -13.77
N LEU A 636 -15.52 -4.96 -14.05
CA LEU A 636 -15.98 -5.75 -15.20
C LEU A 636 -17.51 -5.86 -15.23
N VAL A 637 -18.14 -6.17 -14.10
CA VAL A 637 -19.61 -6.18 -13.92
C VAL A 637 -20.22 -4.81 -14.23
N THR A 638 -19.50 -3.72 -14.00
CA THR A 638 -19.95 -2.37 -14.34
C THR A 638 -19.88 -2.13 -15.86
N HIS A 639 -18.77 -2.49 -16.52
CA HIS A 639 -18.66 -2.42 -17.99
C HIS A 639 -19.66 -3.35 -18.71
N LEU A 640 -19.96 -4.52 -18.16
CA LEU A 640 -20.97 -5.45 -18.69
C LEU A 640 -22.42 -5.08 -18.31
N GLY A 641 -22.64 -3.98 -17.58
CA GLY A 641 -23.99 -3.51 -17.18
C GLY A 641 -24.70 -4.39 -16.15
N MET A 642 -23.97 -5.28 -15.47
CA MET A 642 -24.48 -6.38 -14.64
C MET A 642 -24.67 -6.03 -13.15
N VAL A 643 -24.37 -4.78 -12.75
CA VAL A 643 -24.29 -4.29 -11.35
C VAL A 643 -25.50 -4.65 -10.46
N ARG A 644 -26.71 -4.81 -11.02
CA ARG A 644 -27.89 -5.24 -10.26
C ARG A 644 -27.83 -6.73 -9.92
N LYS A 645 -27.80 -7.62 -10.94
CA LYS A 645 -27.67 -9.08 -10.76
C LYS A 645 -26.49 -9.44 -9.86
N TRP A 646 -25.37 -8.72 -9.96
CA TRP A 646 -24.21 -8.97 -9.11
C TRP A 646 -24.54 -8.87 -7.62
N LYS A 647 -25.27 -7.84 -7.18
CA LYS A 647 -25.65 -7.69 -5.76
C LYS A 647 -26.58 -8.80 -5.29
N ASP A 648 -27.45 -9.28 -6.18
CA ASP A 648 -28.38 -10.38 -5.87
C ASP A 648 -27.60 -11.70 -5.69
N ILE A 649 -26.61 -11.97 -6.57
CA ILE A 649 -25.73 -13.16 -6.48
C ILE A 649 -24.77 -13.06 -5.28
N GLU A 650 -24.14 -11.91 -5.06
CA GLU A 650 -23.24 -11.65 -3.93
C GLU A 650 -23.95 -11.80 -2.58
N TYR A 651 -25.21 -11.38 -2.48
CA TYR A 651 -26.05 -11.58 -1.30
C TYR A 651 -26.39 -13.07 -1.05
N ASN A 652 -26.58 -13.86 -2.11
CA ASN A 652 -26.91 -15.28 -2.02
C ASN A 652 -25.67 -16.18 -1.79
N HIS A 653 -24.49 -15.78 -2.27
CA HIS A 653 -23.24 -16.53 -2.16
C HIS A 653 -22.13 -15.83 -1.32
N PRO A 654 -22.42 -15.26 -0.13
CA PRO A 654 -21.49 -14.39 0.62
C PRO A 654 -20.31 -15.14 1.26
N LYS A 655 -20.23 -16.47 1.08
CA LYS A 655 -19.13 -17.33 1.52
C LYS A 655 -18.37 -17.98 0.36
N ASP A 656 -18.86 -17.86 -0.88
CA ASP A 656 -18.25 -18.46 -2.07
C ASP A 656 -18.19 -17.44 -3.20
N ILE A 657 -17.22 -16.53 -3.09
CA ILE A 657 -16.98 -15.46 -4.05
C ILE A 657 -16.56 -16.00 -5.43
N GLN A 658 -16.00 -17.21 -5.51
CA GLN A 658 -15.55 -17.78 -6.79
C GLN A 658 -16.76 -18.30 -7.59
N VAL A 659 -17.69 -19.00 -6.94
CA VAL A 659 -18.98 -19.34 -7.56
C VAL A 659 -19.76 -18.08 -7.93
N ALA A 660 -19.76 -17.04 -7.09
CA ALA A 660 -20.41 -15.76 -7.42
C ALA A 660 -19.88 -15.11 -8.71
N LYS A 661 -18.55 -15.05 -8.91
CA LYS A 661 -17.91 -14.53 -10.14
C LYS A 661 -18.31 -15.33 -11.39
N PHE A 662 -18.38 -16.65 -11.28
CA PHE A 662 -18.78 -17.49 -12.40
C PHE A 662 -20.28 -17.34 -12.71
N LEU A 663 -21.14 -17.36 -11.68
CA LEU A 663 -22.59 -17.22 -11.85
C LEU A 663 -22.99 -15.87 -12.46
N ILE A 664 -22.30 -14.76 -12.16
CA ILE A 664 -22.60 -13.47 -12.81
C ILE A 664 -22.21 -13.47 -14.29
N LEU A 665 -21.13 -14.14 -14.67
CA LEU A 665 -20.70 -14.28 -16.07
C LEU A 665 -21.64 -15.19 -16.88
N SER A 666 -22.12 -16.29 -16.27
CA SER A 666 -23.19 -17.09 -16.86
C SER A 666 -24.49 -16.30 -16.98
N SER A 667 -24.88 -15.57 -15.93
CA SER A 667 -26.01 -14.64 -15.93
C SER A 667 -25.91 -13.51 -16.98
N TRP A 668 -24.71 -13.14 -17.40
CA TRP A 668 -24.46 -12.22 -18.51
C TRP A 668 -24.63 -12.92 -19.87
N LYS A 669 -24.07 -14.12 -20.04
CA LYS A 669 -24.25 -14.97 -21.23
C LYS A 669 -25.73 -15.24 -21.54
N GLU A 670 -26.55 -15.46 -20.52
CA GLU A 670 -28.00 -15.65 -20.65
C GLU A 670 -28.76 -14.46 -21.27
N MET A 671 -28.19 -13.25 -21.24
CA MET A 671 -28.84 -12.06 -21.79
C MET A 671 -28.95 -12.10 -23.34
N LYS A 672 -28.21 -13.00 -24.00
CA LYS A 672 -28.22 -13.30 -25.45
C LYS A 672 -27.92 -12.12 -26.41
N VAL A 673 -27.81 -10.90 -25.90
CA VAL A 673 -27.52 -9.68 -26.67
C VAL A 673 -26.13 -9.17 -26.30
N LYS A 674 -25.20 -9.15 -27.27
CA LYS A 674 -23.78 -8.78 -27.10
C LYS A 674 -22.97 -9.68 -26.14
N CYS A 675 -23.37 -10.95 -26.00
CA CYS A 675 -22.67 -11.92 -25.16
C CYS A 675 -21.56 -12.64 -25.96
N ASN A 676 -20.44 -11.97 -26.23
CA ASN A 676 -19.33 -12.55 -27.00
C ASN A 676 -17.93 -12.11 -26.51
N PHE A 677 -16.89 -12.80 -26.97
CA PHE A 677 -15.49 -12.49 -26.62
C PHE A 677 -15.09 -11.06 -27.01
N LYS A 678 -15.68 -10.47 -28.06
CA LYS A 678 -15.49 -9.06 -28.41
C LYS A 678 -15.92 -8.12 -27.27
N THR A 679 -17.11 -8.32 -26.70
CA THR A 679 -17.60 -7.47 -25.61
C THR A 679 -16.83 -7.68 -24.30
N LEU A 680 -16.28 -8.88 -24.04
CA LEU A 680 -15.28 -9.06 -22.97
C LEU A 680 -13.98 -8.30 -23.26
N SER A 681 -13.47 -8.37 -24.50
CA SER A 681 -12.26 -7.67 -24.93
C SER A 681 -12.39 -6.14 -24.79
N GLU A 682 -13.53 -5.58 -25.21
CA GLU A 682 -13.86 -4.15 -25.05
C GLU A 682 -13.93 -3.72 -23.58
N ALA A 683 -14.44 -4.59 -22.69
CA ALA A 683 -14.41 -4.35 -21.24
C ALA A 683 -12.98 -4.41 -20.67
N LEU A 684 -12.20 -5.44 -20.99
CA LEU A 684 -10.81 -5.59 -20.52
C LEU A 684 -9.93 -4.40 -20.92
N VAL A 685 -10.04 -3.94 -22.18
CA VAL A 685 -9.33 -2.74 -22.66
C VAL A 685 -9.77 -1.49 -21.90
N SER A 686 -11.05 -1.36 -21.56
CA SER A 686 -11.56 -0.23 -20.75
C SER A 686 -11.01 -0.24 -19.31
N MET A 687 -10.67 -1.42 -18.79
CA MET A 687 -10.08 -1.65 -17.46
C MET A 687 -8.53 -1.65 -17.46
N GLY A 688 -7.89 -1.43 -18.62
CA GLY A 688 -6.43 -1.52 -18.77
C GLY A 688 -5.85 -2.94 -18.66
N ILE A 689 -6.67 -3.98 -18.73
CA ILE A 689 -6.25 -5.39 -18.62
C ILE A 689 -5.92 -5.94 -20.02
N SER A 690 -4.82 -6.72 -20.13
CA SER A 690 -4.46 -7.36 -21.40
C SER A 690 -5.55 -8.32 -21.89
N THR A 691 -5.84 -8.23 -23.18
CA THR A 691 -6.81 -9.10 -23.87
C THR A 691 -6.30 -10.53 -24.05
N HIS A 692 -5.01 -10.80 -23.78
CA HIS A 692 -4.42 -12.14 -23.93
C HIS A 692 -4.87 -13.12 -22.83
N VAL A 693 -5.52 -12.66 -21.76
CA VAL A 693 -6.34 -13.50 -20.86
C VAL A 693 -7.34 -14.33 -21.68
N LEU A 694 -7.96 -13.73 -22.71
CA LEU A 694 -8.91 -14.43 -23.58
C LEU A 694 -8.23 -15.47 -24.48
N CYS A 695 -6.92 -15.34 -24.74
CA CYS A 695 -6.15 -16.39 -25.42
C CYS A 695 -5.88 -17.58 -24.50
N GLN A 696 -5.52 -17.34 -23.23
CA GLN A 696 -5.31 -18.39 -22.22
C GLN A 696 -6.61 -19.17 -21.98
N VAL A 697 -7.71 -18.47 -21.72
CA VAL A 697 -9.05 -19.04 -21.48
C VAL A 697 -9.49 -20.01 -22.58
N ARG A 698 -9.16 -19.71 -23.84
CA ARG A 698 -9.53 -20.51 -25.02
C ARG A 698 -8.52 -21.58 -25.41
N ARG A 699 -7.29 -21.55 -24.90
CA ARG A 699 -6.29 -22.62 -25.10
C ARG A 699 -6.54 -23.74 -24.09
N VAL A 700 -6.42 -24.99 -24.53
CA VAL A 700 -6.44 -26.18 -23.66
C VAL A 700 -5.01 -26.69 -23.56
N ILE A 701 -4.30 -26.28 -22.50
CA ILE A 701 -3.00 -26.86 -22.16
C ILE A 701 -3.26 -28.29 -21.71
N LYS A 702 -2.65 -29.26 -22.41
CA LYS A 702 -2.70 -30.66 -21.98
C LYS A 702 -1.93 -30.80 -20.67
N ALA A 703 -2.56 -31.42 -19.66
CA ALA A 703 -1.85 -31.81 -18.45
C ALA A 703 -0.75 -32.85 -18.80
N GLU A 704 0.50 -32.54 -18.49
CA GLU A 704 1.63 -33.47 -18.65
C GLU A 704 1.59 -34.57 -17.58
N THR A 705 2.01 -35.79 -17.95
CA THR A 705 2.06 -36.93 -17.04
C THR A 705 2.95 -38.06 -17.58
N ASP A 706 3.53 -38.86 -16.67
CA ASP A 706 4.25 -40.11 -16.98
C ASP A 706 3.30 -41.32 -17.17
N ILE A 707 1.98 -41.14 -16.99
CA ILE A 707 0.98 -42.20 -17.13
C ILE A 707 0.80 -42.55 -18.62
N GLN A 708 0.90 -43.84 -18.96
CA GLN A 708 0.70 -44.33 -20.33
C GLN A 708 -0.73 -44.06 -20.84
N ASP A 709 -0.85 -43.66 -22.11
CA ASP A 709 -2.12 -43.24 -22.75
C ASP A 709 -3.26 -44.27 -22.63
N ASP A 710 -2.94 -45.57 -22.68
CA ASP A 710 -3.92 -46.66 -22.55
C ASP A 710 -4.71 -46.62 -21.22
N TYR A 711 -4.09 -46.15 -20.14
CA TYR A 711 -4.77 -45.96 -18.85
C TYR A 711 -5.57 -44.66 -18.82
N LEU A 712 -5.06 -43.60 -19.43
CA LEU A 712 -5.74 -42.29 -19.46
C LEU A 712 -7.10 -42.38 -20.19
N ASP A 713 -7.24 -43.25 -21.18
CA ASP A 713 -8.49 -43.44 -21.90
C ASP A 713 -9.44 -44.52 -21.31
N CYS A 714 -9.10 -45.09 -20.14
CA CYS A 714 -10.02 -45.92 -19.35
C CYS A 714 -11.04 -45.07 -18.57
N VAL A 715 -12.20 -45.66 -18.23
CA VAL A 715 -13.20 -45.06 -17.33
C VAL A 715 -12.82 -45.31 -15.85
N PRO A 716 -12.89 -44.31 -14.94
CA PRO A 716 -12.60 -44.50 -13.51
C PRO A 716 -13.52 -45.52 -12.81
N THR A 717 -12.97 -46.30 -11.87
CA THR A 717 -13.76 -47.22 -11.02
C THR A 717 -14.47 -46.49 -9.87
N ASP A 718 -15.43 -47.14 -9.21
CA ASP A 718 -16.08 -46.62 -8.00
C ASP A 718 -15.02 -46.29 -6.93
N GLU A 719 -14.10 -47.22 -6.68
CA GLU A 719 -12.99 -47.11 -5.72
C GLU A 719 -12.10 -45.89 -6.00
N MET A 720 -11.82 -45.59 -7.27
CA MET A 720 -11.03 -44.41 -7.66
C MET A 720 -11.77 -43.10 -7.37
N LEU A 721 -13.08 -43.04 -7.64
CA LEU A 721 -13.89 -41.84 -7.42
C LEU A 721 -14.12 -41.60 -5.92
N ASP A 722 -14.39 -42.67 -5.16
CA ASP A 722 -14.54 -42.63 -3.71
C ASP A 722 -13.22 -42.25 -3.00
N ALA A 723 -12.06 -42.69 -3.50
CA ALA A 723 -10.75 -42.29 -2.98
C ALA A 723 -10.34 -40.85 -3.35
N LEU A 724 -10.84 -40.33 -4.49
CA LEU A 724 -10.54 -38.97 -4.97
C LEU A 724 -11.44 -37.91 -4.33
N ALA A 725 -12.73 -38.22 -4.09
CA ALA A 725 -13.72 -37.24 -3.61
C ALA A 725 -13.29 -36.43 -2.37
N PRO A 726 -12.64 -37.00 -1.33
CA PRO A 726 -12.16 -36.23 -0.18
C PRO A 726 -11.00 -35.27 -0.49
N GLN A 727 -10.21 -35.56 -1.54
CA GLN A 727 -8.97 -34.84 -1.84
C GLN A 727 -9.18 -33.52 -2.60
N ILE A 728 -10.31 -33.38 -3.30
CA ILE A 728 -10.63 -32.20 -4.10
C ILE A 728 -10.92 -30.99 -3.20
N GLY A 729 -11.62 -31.21 -2.08
CA GLY A 729 -12.01 -30.15 -1.15
C GLY A 729 -13.02 -29.16 -1.75
N GLN A 730 -12.83 -27.86 -1.50
CA GLN A 730 -13.86 -26.83 -1.75
C GLN A 730 -14.14 -26.47 -3.23
N VAL A 731 -13.55 -27.16 -4.22
CA VAL A 731 -13.68 -26.80 -5.66
C VAL A 731 -14.64 -27.67 -6.47
N PHE A 732 -15.64 -28.27 -5.83
CA PHE A 732 -16.59 -29.20 -6.45
C PHE A 732 -17.36 -28.58 -7.64
N PHE A 733 -17.73 -27.30 -7.53
CA PHE A 733 -18.52 -26.59 -8.54
C PHE A 733 -17.70 -26.30 -9.80
N GLN A 734 -16.43 -25.92 -9.61
CA GLN A 734 -15.46 -25.67 -10.67
C GLN A 734 -15.09 -26.98 -11.38
N LEU A 735 -14.83 -28.05 -10.61
CA LEU A 735 -14.59 -29.39 -11.15
C LEU A 735 -15.79 -29.87 -11.97
N GLY A 736 -17.00 -29.78 -11.41
CA GLY A 736 -18.24 -30.20 -12.08
C GLY A 736 -18.48 -29.48 -13.40
N THR A 737 -18.15 -28.19 -13.48
CA THR A 737 -18.26 -27.40 -14.71
C THR A 737 -17.19 -27.80 -15.74
N GLU A 738 -15.92 -27.99 -15.33
CA GLU A 738 -14.84 -28.43 -16.23
C GLU A 738 -15.06 -29.85 -16.81
N ILE A 739 -15.67 -30.76 -16.05
CA ILE A 739 -16.05 -32.10 -16.55
C ILE A 739 -17.37 -32.12 -17.33
N GLY A 740 -18.09 -30.99 -17.40
CA GLY A 740 -19.22 -30.77 -18.33
C GLY A 740 -20.63 -30.80 -17.71
N LEU A 741 -20.78 -30.87 -16.38
CA LEU A 741 -22.11 -30.84 -15.74
C LEU A 741 -22.76 -29.45 -15.84
N SER A 742 -24.10 -29.44 -15.93
CA SER A 742 -24.87 -28.19 -16.03
C SER A 742 -24.95 -27.45 -14.68
N ILE A 743 -25.02 -26.11 -14.72
CA ILE A 743 -25.17 -25.27 -13.51
C ILE A 743 -26.36 -25.71 -12.64
N PRO A 744 -27.58 -25.93 -13.17
CA PRO A 744 -28.70 -26.44 -12.37
C PRO A 744 -28.44 -27.82 -11.72
N THR A 745 -27.61 -28.66 -12.32
CA THR A 745 -27.17 -29.93 -11.71
C THR A 745 -26.32 -29.66 -10.48
N LEU A 746 -25.36 -28.73 -10.57
CA LEU A 746 -24.43 -28.38 -9.50
C LEU A 746 -25.14 -27.65 -8.34
N GLU A 747 -26.03 -26.71 -8.65
CA GLU A 747 -26.87 -26.02 -7.66
C GLU A 747 -27.77 -27.00 -6.88
N ASN A 748 -28.30 -28.03 -7.55
CA ASN A 748 -29.09 -29.09 -6.93
C ASN A 748 -28.22 -29.99 -6.02
N ILE A 749 -27.03 -30.40 -6.48
CA ILE A 749 -26.07 -31.17 -5.66
C ILE A 749 -25.66 -30.39 -4.40
N GLN A 750 -25.38 -29.09 -4.55
CA GLN A 750 -25.04 -28.18 -3.44
C GLN A 750 -26.20 -28.02 -2.46
N SER A 751 -27.43 -27.87 -2.96
CA SER A 751 -28.64 -27.71 -2.14
C SER A 751 -28.99 -28.96 -1.32
N ASN A 752 -28.77 -30.15 -1.88
CA ASN A 752 -29.03 -31.42 -1.19
C ASN A 752 -27.94 -31.77 -0.15
N ASN A 753 -26.70 -31.30 -0.35
CA ASN A 753 -25.55 -31.63 0.50
C ASN A 753 -24.86 -30.36 1.08
N PRO A 754 -25.57 -29.44 1.76
CA PRO A 754 -25.12 -28.05 1.95
C PRO A 754 -23.94 -27.84 2.91
N SER A 755 -23.34 -28.90 3.46
CA SER A 755 -22.16 -28.82 4.33
C SER A 755 -21.23 -30.03 4.25
N ASP A 756 -21.46 -30.97 3.33
CA ASP A 756 -20.58 -32.12 3.11
C ASP A 756 -19.84 -31.98 1.77
N LEU A 757 -18.60 -31.50 1.84
CA LEU A 757 -17.74 -31.34 0.67
C LEU A 757 -17.31 -32.68 0.06
N ALA A 758 -17.22 -33.75 0.85
CA ALA A 758 -16.83 -35.06 0.34
C ALA A 758 -17.98 -35.64 -0.49
N GLU A 759 -19.21 -35.63 0.04
CA GLU A 759 -20.39 -36.12 -0.70
C GLU A 759 -20.73 -35.20 -1.89
N GLN A 760 -20.54 -33.88 -1.81
CA GLN A 760 -20.65 -32.99 -2.98
C GLN A 760 -19.71 -33.39 -4.12
N ASN A 761 -18.42 -33.57 -3.83
CA ASN A 761 -17.44 -34.00 -4.84
C ASN A 761 -17.76 -35.40 -5.36
N ARG A 762 -18.18 -36.32 -4.48
CA ARG A 762 -18.56 -37.69 -4.82
C ARG A 762 -19.75 -37.72 -5.76
N VAL A 763 -20.85 -37.04 -5.43
CA VAL A 763 -22.05 -36.97 -6.27
C VAL A 763 -21.73 -36.30 -7.61
N VAL A 764 -20.87 -35.27 -7.65
CA VAL A 764 -20.37 -34.69 -8.91
C VAL A 764 -19.65 -35.73 -9.78
N LEU A 765 -18.66 -36.44 -9.22
CA LEU A 765 -17.86 -37.43 -9.95
C LEU A 765 -18.70 -38.60 -10.48
N PHE A 766 -19.63 -39.13 -9.68
CA PHE A 766 -20.52 -40.20 -10.11
C PHE A 766 -21.57 -39.70 -11.12
N THR A 767 -22.16 -38.51 -10.93
CA THR A 767 -23.12 -37.93 -11.90
C THR A 767 -22.47 -37.73 -13.28
N TRP A 768 -21.22 -37.25 -13.32
CA TRP A 768 -20.45 -37.12 -14.55
C TRP A 768 -20.16 -38.46 -15.23
N ARG A 769 -19.86 -39.52 -14.46
CA ARG A 769 -19.54 -40.84 -15.02
C ARG A 769 -20.76 -41.54 -15.63
N GLU A 770 -21.96 -41.31 -15.10
CA GLU A 770 -23.19 -41.91 -15.66
C GLU A 770 -23.78 -41.11 -16.84
N ASP A 771 -23.29 -39.88 -17.10
CA ASP A 771 -23.67 -39.09 -18.28
C ASP A 771 -23.22 -39.77 -19.58
N GLN A 772 -24.17 -39.99 -20.49
CA GLN A 772 -23.97 -40.68 -21.77
C GLN A 772 -23.41 -39.76 -22.87
N LEU A 773 -23.34 -38.44 -22.66
CA LEU A 773 -23.01 -37.46 -23.70
C LEU A 773 -21.51 -37.35 -24.00
N VAL A 774 -20.64 -37.61 -23.02
CA VAL A 774 -19.17 -37.53 -23.16
C VAL A 774 -18.54 -38.73 -22.47
N LYS A 775 -17.62 -39.43 -23.14
CA LYS A 775 -16.94 -40.60 -22.54
C LYS A 775 -16.14 -40.16 -21.30
N PRO A 776 -16.47 -40.62 -20.08
CA PRO A 776 -15.85 -40.11 -18.86
C PRO A 776 -14.53 -40.84 -18.59
N THR A 777 -13.43 -40.35 -19.17
CA THR A 777 -12.10 -40.96 -19.04
C THR A 777 -11.24 -40.33 -17.96
N ILE A 778 -10.26 -41.09 -17.46
CA ILE A 778 -9.22 -40.62 -16.54
C ILE A 778 -8.51 -39.37 -17.11
N ARG A 779 -8.32 -39.28 -18.43
CA ARG A 779 -7.76 -38.12 -19.15
C ARG A 779 -8.59 -36.83 -18.95
N VAL A 780 -9.91 -36.93 -19.07
CA VAL A 780 -10.84 -35.78 -18.88
C VAL A 780 -10.81 -35.31 -17.43
N LEU A 781 -10.84 -36.26 -16.49
CA LEU A 781 -10.76 -35.96 -15.05
C LEU A 781 -9.42 -35.33 -14.67
N MET A 782 -8.30 -35.87 -15.18
CA MET A 782 -6.95 -35.30 -15.00
C MET A 782 -6.86 -33.86 -15.52
N GLN A 783 -7.41 -33.61 -16.71
CA GLN A 783 -7.42 -32.29 -17.32
C GLN A 783 -8.24 -31.28 -16.50
N ALA A 784 -9.42 -31.68 -16.01
CA ALA A 784 -10.24 -30.83 -15.16
C ALA A 784 -9.55 -30.51 -13.82
N LEU A 785 -8.92 -31.51 -13.16
CA LEU A 785 -8.13 -31.32 -11.94
C LEU A 785 -6.92 -30.39 -12.14
N PHE A 786 -6.28 -30.44 -13.32
CA PHE A 786 -5.23 -29.51 -13.71
C PHE A 786 -5.79 -28.08 -13.86
N ASN A 787 -6.87 -27.91 -14.62
CA ASN A 787 -7.49 -26.60 -14.90
C ASN A 787 -7.98 -25.86 -13.65
N ILE A 788 -8.40 -26.58 -12.60
CA ILE A 788 -8.82 -26.00 -11.31
C ILE A 788 -7.69 -25.88 -10.27
N GLY A 789 -6.43 -26.07 -10.68
CA GLY A 789 -5.27 -25.88 -9.81
C GLY A 789 -5.12 -26.93 -8.70
N ARG A 790 -5.59 -28.17 -8.92
CA ARG A 790 -5.30 -29.32 -8.04
C ARG A 790 -4.14 -30.18 -8.55
N GLY A 791 -3.88 -30.14 -9.86
CA GLY A 791 -2.74 -30.80 -10.48
C GLY A 791 -2.87 -32.33 -10.56
N ALA A 792 -1.94 -32.97 -11.27
CA ALA A 792 -1.99 -34.41 -11.52
C ALA A 792 -1.78 -35.26 -10.25
N ARG A 793 -1.03 -34.76 -9.25
CA ARG A 793 -0.64 -35.53 -8.04
C ARG A 793 -1.80 -36.19 -7.29
N CYS A 794 -2.94 -35.52 -7.09
CA CYS A 794 -4.10 -36.12 -6.43
C CYS A 794 -4.62 -37.36 -7.16
N LEU A 795 -4.54 -37.37 -8.50
CA LEU A 795 -4.94 -38.50 -9.32
C LEU A 795 -3.81 -39.55 -9.41
N GLU A 796 -2.55 -39.14 -9.48
CA GLU A 796 -1.40 -40.04 -9.42
C GLU A 796 -1.32 -40.82 -8.10
N GLU A 797 -1.63 -40.20 -6.96
CA GLU A 797 -1.62 -40.85 -5.65
C GLU A 797 -2.77 -41.86 -5.50
N VAL A 798 -3.93 -41.61 -6.12
CA VAL A 798 -4.98 -42.64 -6.27
C VAL A 798 -4.51 -43.76 -7.21
N LEU A 799 -3.96 -43.43 -8.39
CA LEU A 799 -3.53 -44.42 -9.40
C LEU A 799 -2.37 -45.30 -8.94
N LYS A 800 -1.46 -44.81 -8.08
CA LYS A 800 -0.38 -45.61 -7.45
C LYS A 800 -0.92 -46.74 -6.55
N ASN A 801 -2.19 -46.69 -6.14
CA ASN A 801 -2.83 -47.66 -5.26
C ASN A 801 -3.82 -48.60 -5.99
N VAL A 802 -3.91 -48.54 -7.33
CA VAL A 802 -4.82 -49.35 -8.15
C VAL A 802 -4.01 -50.31 -9.03
N ASP A 803 -4.40 -51.58 -9.13
CA ASP A 803 -3.80 -52.48 -10.14
C ASP A 803 -4.32 -52.14 -11.55
N LEU A 804 -3.52 -51.34 -12.23
CA LEU A 804 -3.73 -50.87 -13.59
C LEU A 804 -3.90 -52.04 -14.62
N ASN A 805 -3.31 -53.20 -14.37
CA ASN A 805 -3.47 -54.37 -15.26
C ASN A 805 -4.91 -54.92 -15.21
N THR A 806 -5.46 -55.04 -14.00
CA THR A 806 -6.85 -55.48 -13.80
C THR A 806 -7.85 -54.48 -14.41
N LEU A 807 -7.55 -53.16 -14.38
CA LEU A 807 -8.38 -52.12 -14.99
C LEU A 807 -8.60 -52.36 -16.50
N ILE A 808 -7.52 -52.52 -17.28
CA ILE A 808 -7.61 -52.73 -18.73
C ILE A 808 -8.37 -54.03 -19.06
N VAL A 809 -8.04 -55.13 -18.37
CA VAL A 809 -8.68 -56.45 -18.60
C VAL A 809 -10.18 -56.41 -18.30
N SER A 810 -10.61 -55.64 -17.28
CA SER A 810 -12.03 -55.49 -16.93
C SER A 810 -12.85 -54.76 -18.02
N GLN A 811 -12.26 -53.78 -18.71
CA GLN A 811 -12.97 -53.00 -19.73
C GLN A 811 -12.93 -53.69 -21.11
N GLN A 812 -11.83 -54.37 -21.46
CA GLN A 812 -11.75 -55.20 -22.67
C GLN A 812 -12.72 -56.40 -22.64
N SER A 813 -12.94 -57.00 -21.47
CA SER A 813 -13.90 -58.11 -21.30
C SER A 813 -15.36 -57.63 -21.37
N ARG A 814 -15.70 -56.49 -20.75
CA ARG A 814 -17.02 -55.84 -20.92
C ARG A 814 -17.34 -55.53 -22.39
N GLY A 815 -16.36 -55.04 -23.15
CA GLY A 815 -16.53 -54.75 -24.59
C GLY A 815 -16.92 -55.99 -25.42
N LYS A 816 -16.30 -57.15 -25.15
CA LYS A 816 -16.64 -58.42 -25.84
C LYS A 816 -18.03 -58.94 -25.42
N GLY A 817 -18.42 -58.77 -24.16
CA GLY A 817 -19.74 -59.16 -23.66
C GLY A 817 -20.91 -58.38 -24.28
N ALA A 818 -20.71 -57.08 -24.57
CA ALA A 818 -21.73 -56.25 -25.22
C ALA A 818 -22.07 -56.73 -26.64
N ILE A 819 -21.05 -57.14 -27.41
CA ILE A 819 -21.20 -57.66 -28.78
C ILE A 819 -21.99 -58.98 -28.76
N GLN A 820 -21.70 -59.89 -27.82
CA GLN A 820 -22.44 -61.15 -27.68
C GLN A 820 -23.88 -60.97 -27.19
N LYS A 821 -24.20 -59.89 -26.45
CA LYS A 821 -25.60 -59.58 -26.11
C LYS A 821 -26.40 -59.08 -27.32
N LYS A 822 -25.85 -58.18 -28.15
CA LYS A 822 -26.54 -57.74 -29.39
C LYS A 822 -26.87 -58.90 -30.33
N LEU A 823 -25.92 -59.82 -30.51
CA LEU A 823 -26.09 -61.04 -31.33
C LEU A 823 -27.08 -62.08 -30.76
N LYS A 824 -27.74 -61.81 -29.63
CA LYS A 824 -28.78 -62.67 -29.04
C LYS A 824 -30.16 -62.02 -28.90
N THR A 825 -30.36 -60.78 -29.37
CA THR A 825 -31.66 -60.09 -29.36
C THR A 825 -32.25 -59.81 -30.74
N GLU A 826 -31.58 -60.20 -31.82
CA GLU A 826 -32.05 -60.04 -33.21
C GLU A 826 -32.43 -61.37 -33.88
N SER A 827 -32.83 -62.38 -33.08
CA SER A 827 -33.18 -63.72 -33.58
C SER A 827 -34.61 -64.16 -33.26
N GLU A 828 -35.55 -63.23 -33.07
CA GLU A 828 -36.96 -63.59 -32.79
C GLU A 828 -37.99 -62.52 -33.22
N GLN A 829 -38.18 -62.34 -34.54
CA GLN A 829 -39.49 -62.02 -35.14
C GLN A 829 -39.45 -62.06 -36.68
N VAL A 830 -40.35 -62.86 -37.26
CA VAL A 830 -40.67 -62.87 -38.70
C VAL A 830 -42.16 -62.59 -38.85
N PRO A 831 -42.54 -61.57 -39.64
CA PRO A 831 -43.65 -61.74 -40.57
C PRO A 831 -43.19 -61.82 -42.03
N GLN A 832 -44.02 -62.43 -42.87
CA GLN A 832 -43.77 -62.63 -44.30
C GLN A 832 -44.32 -61.44 -45.13
N GLY A 833 -43.66 -61.06 -46.22
CA GLY A 833 -44.25 -60.07 -47.14
C GLY A 833 -43.34 -59.57 -48.26
N GLN A 834 -43.59 -60.08 -49.46
CA GLN A 834 -43.29 -59.57 -50.81
C GLN A 834 -43.04 -58.04 -50.93
N GLN A 835 -42.22 -57.51 -51.86
CA GLN A 835 -41.87 -58.03 -53.21
C GLN A 835 -40.52 -57.45 -53.76
N LYS A 836 -40.22 -57.72 -55.04
CA LYS A 836 -39.03 -57.25 -55.82
C LYS A 836 -39.06 -55.71 -56.03
N SER A 837 -38.00 -54.99 -56.41
CA SER A 837 -36.76 -55.29 -57.16
C SER A 837 -35.59 -54.40 -56.66
N GLN A 838 -34.29 -54.77 -56.77
CA GLN A 838 -33.41 -54.60 -57.95
C GLN A 838 -33.58 -53.25 -58.70
N ASN A 839 -32.53 -52.53 -59.13
CA ASN A 839 -31.15 -52.97 -59.39
C ASN A 839 -30.09 -51.82 -59.43
N ILE A 840 -28.81 -52.18 -59.17
CA ILE A 840 -27.54 -51.57 -59.69
C ILE A 840 -27.24 -50.06 -59.40
N GLY A 841 -26.04 -49.63 -59.01
CA GLY A 841 -24.83 -50.36 -58.56
C GLY A 841 -23.50 -49.89 -59.19
N LEU A 842 -22.43 -49.91 -58.37
CA LEU A 842 -20.98 -49.79 -58.72
C LEU A 842 -20.50 -48.40 -59.22
N ASN A 843 -19.42 -47.80 -58.69
CA ASN A 843 -17.99 -48.21 -58.55
C ASN A 843 -17.22 -48.08 -59.90
N THR A 844 -15.97 -47.59 -60.01
CA THR A 844 -14.94 -47.23 -59.00
C THR A 844 -13.72 -46.49 -59.61
N LEU A 845 -12.81 -46.00 -58.75
CA LEU A 845 -11.33 -45.98 -58.89
C LEU A 845 -10.59 -44.99 -59.85
N THR A 846 -9.74 -44.16 -59.21
CA THR A 846 -8.34 -43.74 -59.57
C THR A 846 -7.97 -43.13 -60.94
N GLY A 847 -7.15 -42.05 -60.90
CA GLY A 847 -6.43 -41.51 -62.06
C GLY A 847 -5.40 -40.43 -61.70
N SER A 848 -4.12 -40.79 -61.67
CA SER A 848 -2.98 -40.02 -61.16
C SER A 848 -2.40 -38.89 -62.06
N GLN A 849 -1.71 -37.94 -61.41
CA GLN A 849 -0.47 -37.23 -61.83
C GLN A 849 -0.44 -36.00 -62.79
N GLN A 850 0.16 -34.93 -62.23
CA GLN A 850 1.27 -34.09 -62.74
C GLN A 850 1.17 -33.19 -64.00
N SER A 851 1.24 -31.88 -63.70
CA SER A 851 2.30 -30.91 -64.13
C SER A 851 2.08 -29.96 -65.32
N ARG A 852 2.74 -28.79 -65.20
CA ARG A 852 2.89 -27.68 -66.18
C ARG A 852 1.57 -26.96 -66.55
N GLY A 853 1.54 -25.65 -66.79
CA GLY A 853 2.58 -24.62 -66.74
C GLY A 853 2.18 -23.41 -67.60
N GLU A 854 2.69 -22.21 -67.28
CA GLU A 854 2.55 -20.96 -68.05
C GLU A 854 1.14 -20.32 -68.12
N GLY A 855 1.10 -19.00 -68.40
CA GLY A 855 -0.13 -18.18 -68.45
C GLY A 855 0.09 -16.75 -67.94
N ALA A 856 0.45 -15.82 -68.83
CA ALA A 856 0.94 -14.48 -68.45
C ALA A 856 -0.12 -13.36 -68.44
N ILE A 857 0.24 -12.29 -67.72
CA ILE A 857 -0.37 -10.94 -67.62
C ILE A 857 -0.94 -10.40 -68.96
N PRO A 858 -1.94 -9.50 -68.88
CA PRO A 858 -1.66 -8.14 -69.38
C PRO A 858 -2.11 -7.00 -68.45
N LYS A 859 -1.36 -5.89 -68.49
CA LYS A 859 -1.62 -4.63 -67.76
C LYS A 859 -2.58 -3.71 -68.53
N LYS A 860 -3.24 -2.77 -67.84
CA LYS A 860 -3.62 -1.44 -68.39
C LYS A 860 -3.54 -0.35 -67.31
N LYS A 861 -3.50 0.93 -67.74
CA LYS A 861 -3.20 2.14 -66.94
C LYS A 861 -4.36 3.15 -66.98
N LYS A 862 -4.19 4.27 -66.23
CA LYS A 862 -4.87 5.59 -66.29
C LYS A 862 -6.18 5.73 -65.49
N ALA A 863 -6.51 6.90 -64.92
CA ALA A 863 -5.78 8.19 -64.77
C ALA A 863 -6.33 9.00 -63.59
N GLU A 864 -5.77 10.19 -63.33
CA GLU A 864 -6.15 11.12 -62.26
C GLU A 864 -7.53 11.80 -62.47
N SER A 865 -8.12 12.30 -61.38
CA SER A 865 -8.76 13.63 -61.37
C SER A 865 -8.85 14.18 -59.94
N GLU A 866 -8.69 15.50 -59.79
CA GLU A 866 -8.87 16.22 -58.52
C GLU A 866 -10.32 16.65 -58.34
N GLN A 867 -10.80 16.84 -57.10
CA GLN A 867 -11.53 18.07 -56.71
C GLN A 867 -11.77 18.22 -55.20
N LYS A 868 -11.95 19.50 -54.83
CA LYS A 868 -12.34 20.11 -53.54
C LYS A 868 -13.17 21.37 -53.95
N PRO A 869 -13.89 22.12 -53.08
CA PRO A 869 -13.97 22.05 -51.61
C PRO A 869 -15.40 22.30 -51.03
N GLN A 870 -15.47 22.70 -49.75
CA GLN A 870 -16.51 23.52 -49.08
C GLN A 870 -17.91 22.94 -48.79
N SER A 871 -18.28 22.99 -47.51
CA SER A 871 -19.20 24.05 -47.01
C SER A 871 -19.15 24.15 -45.47
N GLN A 872 -19.65 25.25 -44.90
CA GLN A 872 -19.75 25.48 -43.45
C GLN A 872 -21.23 25.45 -43.02
N GLY A 873 -21.51 25.02 -41.78
CA GLY A 873 -22.82 25.14 -41.14
C GLY A 873 -22.68 25.64 -39.69
N LYS A 874 -23.31 26.77 -39.39
CA LYS A 874 -23.50 27.32 -38.02
C LYS A 874 -24.97 27.16 -37.59
N SER A 875 -25.27 27.60 -36.36
CA SER A 875 -26.61 27.79 -35.75
C SER A 875 -27.22 26.56 -35.04
N GLN A 876 -28.07 26.67 -34.01
CA GLN A 876 -28.14 27.60 -32.85
C GLN A 876 -29.26 27.15 -31.89
N ASN A 877 -29.00 27.21 -30.57
CA ASN A 877 -29.98 27.48 -29.50
C ASN A 877 -31.23 26.56 -29.31
N VAL A 878 -32.00 26.93 -28.26
CA VAL A 878 -33.22 26.31 -27.71
C VAL A 878 -32.96 25.00 -26.92
N GLY A 879 -33.41 24.83 -25.67
CA GLY A 879 -34.02 25.79 -24.72
C GLY A 879 -35.24 25.23 -23.98
N MET A 880 -35.22 25.32 -22.64
CA MET A 880 -36.35 25.10 -21.70
C MET A 880 -37.16 23.79 -21.81
N ASN A 881 -37.19 23.02 -20.71
CA ASN A 881 -38.25 23.24 -19.71
C ASN A 881 -38.03 22.53 -18.38
N THR A 882 -38.59 23.10 -17.32
CA THR A 882 -38.81 22.45 -16.02
C THR A 882 -40.13 21.68 -16.04
N LEU A 883 -40.26 20.68 -15.17
CA LEU A 883 -41.57 20.27 -14.65
C LEU A 883 -41.42 19.62 -13.26
N THR A 884 -42.39 19.90 -12.39
CA THR A 884 -42.50 19.35 -11.03
C THR A 884 -43.49 18.18 -11.01
N GLY A 885 -43.32 17.24 -10.07
CA GLY A 885 -44.24 16.11 -9.90
C GLY A 885 -44.13 15.50 -8.50
N SER A 886 -45.24 15.40 -7.78
CA SER A 886 -45.32 14.94 -6.40
C SER A 886 -46.40 13.86 -6.22
N GLN A 887 -46.15 12.90 -5.32
CA GLN A 887 -47.07 12.08 -4.48
C GLN A 887 -46.29 10.85 -3.97
N GLN A 888 -46.26 10.47 -2.69
CA GLN A 888 -47.30 10.06 -1.71
C GLN A 888 -47.76 8.58 -1.79
N SER A 889 -47.11 7.74 -0.95
CA SER A 889 -47.70 6.59 -0.26
C SER A 889 -46.80 6.30 0.96
N ARG A 890 -47.22 6.48 2.22
CA ARG A 890 -48.14 5.66 3.05
C ARG A 890 -47.76 4.17 3.14
N GLY A 891 -47.42 3.75 4.36
CA GLY A 891 -47.16 2.35 4.76
C GLY A 891 -46.83 2.28 6.26
N GLU A 892 -47.84 2.10 7.10
CA GLU A 892 -47.68 1.96 8.56
C GLU A 892 -47.43 0.48 8.93
N GLY A 893 -46.50 0.22 9.87
CA GLY A 893 -46.08 -1.14 10.26
C GLY A 893 -45.94 -1.31 11.78
N ALA A 894 -46.85 -2.08 12.38
CA ALA A 894 -47.13 -2.15 13.82
C ALA A 894 -45.96 -2.48 14.79
N ILE A 895 -46.05 -1.91 15.99
CA ILE A 895 -45.20 -2.18 17.16
C ILE A 895 -45.71 -3.41 17.97
N PRO A 896 -44.85 -4.37 18.34
CA PRO A 896 -45.08 -5.28 19.47
C PRO A 896 -44.42 -4.77 20.78
N LYS A 897 -44.94 -5.20 21.94
CA LYS A 897 -44.74 -4.53 23.25
C LYS A 897 -43.64 -5.19 24.11
N LYS A 898 -42.94 -4.37 24.91
CA LYS A 898 -42.06 -4.84 26.01
C LYS A 898 -42.85 -5.57 27.12
N PRO A 899 -42.33 -6.67 27.70
CA PRO A 899 -42.63 -7.03 29.08
C PRO A 899 -41.84 -6.14 30.06
N LYS A 900 -42.34 -5.96 31.29
CA LYS A 900 -41.69 -5.21 32.37
C LYS A 900 -41.05 -6.17 33.38
N ILE A 901 -39.84 -5.90 33.85
CA ILE A 901 -39.26 -6.52 35.06
C ILE A 901 -38.85 -5.39 36.02
N LYS A 902 -39.08 -5.61 37.33
CA LYS A 902 -38.81 -4.62 38.40
C LYS A 902 -37.37 -4.74 38.93
N PRO A 903 -36.78 -3.65 39.47
CA PRO A 903 -35.38 -3.64 39.91
C PRO A 903 -35.15 -4.40 41.22
N LYS A 904 -33.91 -4.89 41.40
CA LYS A 904 -33.35 -5.25 42.71
C LYS A 904 -32.34 -4.20 43.18
N LYS A 905 -32.22 -4.07 44.50
CA LYS A 905 -31.59 -2.96 45.23
C LYS A 905 -30.06 -2.94 45.11
N GLU A 906 -29.47 -1.75 45.23
CA GLU A 906 -28.10 -1.56 45.71
C GLU A 906 -27.91 -2.17 47.13
N PRO A 907 -26.65 -2.33 47.55
CA PRO A 907 -26.25 -1.76 48.84
C PRO A 907 -25.07 -0.79 48.71
N GLN A 908 -25.21 0.38 49.33
CA GLN A 908 -24.15 1.38 49.44
C GLN A 908 -23.06 0.94 50.43
N THR A 909 -21.79 1.23 50.14
CA THR A 909 -20.71 1.72 51.03
C THR A 909 -19.36 1.67 50.28
N ARG A 910 -18.31 2.44 50.60
CA ARG A 910 -18.05 3.34 51.74
C ARG A 910 -17.14 4.49 51.26
N ARG A 911 -17.39 5.73 51.69
CA ARG A 911 -16.39 6.82 51.55
C ARG A 911 -15.14 6.49 52.37
N LYS A 912 -13.95 6.70 51.81
CA LYS A 912 -12.74 7.04 52.58
C LYS A 912 -12.22 8.40 52.10
N VAL A 913 -12.28 9.38 53.00
CA VAL A 913 -11.57 10.65 52.89
C VAL A 913 -10.11 10.40 53.30
N LEU A 914 -9.14 10.98 52.59
CA LEU A 914 -7.86 11.38 53.20
C LEU A 914 -7.08 12.40 52.33
N LYS A 915 -6.87 13.56 52.94
CA LYS A 915 -5.80 14.57 52.76
C LYS A 915 -5.22 14.86 51.35
N LYS A 916 -5.35 16.15 51.00
CA LYS A 916 -4.40 16.91 50.17
C LYS A 916 -2.95 16.64 50.58
N CYS A 917 -2.05 16.53 49.61
CA CYS A 917 -0.69 17.06 49.70
C CYS A 917 -0.41 17.91 48.45
N SER A 918 0.00 19.15 48.67
CA SER A 918 0.64 20.03 47.69
C SER A 918 2.15 19.89 47.82
N ILE A 919 2.91 20.17 46.75
CA ILE A 919 4.16 20.99 46.75
C ILE A 919 4.78 20.98 45.33
N ALA A 920 5.42 22.10 44.98
CA ALA A 920 6.25 22.35 43.78
C ALA A 920 5.57 22.02 42.43
#